data_AF-A0A317VDE9-F1
#
_entry.id   AF-A0A317VDE9-F1
#
_cell.length_a   1.000
_cell.length_b   1.000
_cell.length_c   1.000
_cell.angle_alpha   90.00
_cell.angle_beta   90.00
_cell.angle_gamma   90.00
#
_symmetry.space_group_name_H-M   'P 1'
#
loop_
_entity.id
_entity.type
_entity.pdbx_description
1 polymer ?
#
loop_
_entity_poly.entity_id
_entity_poly.type
_entity_poly.pdbx_seq_one_letter_code
_entity_poly.pdbx_strand_id
1 'polypeptide(L)'
;MLRQAVRGARWYQQVARRSPRVVSAAAPRFLHYGPNDKVNFFEQNTRGSEQRRSVDPDAENEAEQEEVRREISRLDKELDDLSDPYGPDGEFMRDLPAEEKARAMEVLRKYTEEEGKDDSNLKLSEIFDKELDDMLKEEFDGLAKEEEDMWQSKGEKEDAPKEVVRSPYDVVANDPGMQSYADKFNHCLRRMVNGDTKRRWDQELWKWYRRCQRVVPGFLESMPEETLGLLWESQTARGPPKPQETPHIQILAQDVISAGLSLPTPRLLSYIEILHETGNTKAALDQWEAHQSGLCQSKEDLEAYWKLGVRLFAAEDDPQRAQDIALAFLANDKSRQPHILIPVMTAWGRQPGKEVEVKAWALYLQLKAFLGQSMTMEEYDQVSIGFLKAGRLGLAIAVFKDMMVTGRDPAHDSTSLYQAALGLVGNLQASSVSEQDLNKVSLSTLTVLPRKFQNKFFYASWMKKLIGMGEVDSAAMVIELMYERGVKPDPKHINGVIAAWLREGSTAGRQKAENLGWAMVQQRIDWVRARTNPPEKSPPQDINPDEEPSRIPQFMQRSTPPASIETFSILLLHYSRRGDDNKTQYLVKCLSDARIHPNSYFMNHLLYAELRKQDIASLWSKFLSMSASTQPDLETYACLWDCGKLQYDRGRTAFVAGFPTARELFANMMRWYTHLPVRGQTAAREEFSKELYDQIIRCFCLSKDLPGTLVALHMIQATFGFYPDDTTARLIVVQVARMAGVPAGTPKHRLRRLASTPRSKENIGHVNRLVEILSERKAAALQARGQEIDDLELEERQRYQLEILAELLRVVMGRKLGDASRVEMQIAAVADELGATGLNLGSSVEDDDGLLQ
;
A
#
# COMPACT_ATOMS: atom_id res chain seq x y z
N MET A 1 -3.67 7.34 25.46
CA MET A 1 -2.45 7.81 24.75
C MET A 1 -2.25 6.98 23.49
N LEU A 2 -3.02 7.29 22.43
CA LEU A 2 -2.77 6.82 21.05
C LEU A 2 -3.01 7.95 20.01
N ARG A 3 -3.28 9.18 20.48
CA ARG A 3 -3.64 10.36 19.67
C ARG A 3 -2.50 10.97 18.84
N GLN A 4 -1.33 10.32 18.79
CA GLN A 4 -0.17 10.79 18.01
C GLN A 4 0.51 9.62 17.25
N ALA A 5 -0.22 8.51 17.03
CA ALA A 5 0.26 7.35 16.27
C ALA A 5 -0.69 6.98 15.11
N VAL A 6 -1.58 7.90 14.73
CA VAL A 6 -2.46 7.79 13.56
C VAL A 6 -2.16 8.97 12.63
N ARG A 7 -0.96 8.99 12.04
CA ARG A 7 -0.79 9.70 10.75
C ARG A 7 -1.62 8.94 9.72
N GLY A 8 -2.44 9.66 8.97
CA GLY A 8 -3.45 9.07 8.10
C GLY A 8 -2.84 8.25 6.97
N ALA A 9 -2.82 6.93 7.11
CA ALA A 9 -2.53 6.02 6.01
C ALA A 9 -3.76 5.92 5.08
N ARG A 10 -4.05 7.01 4.36
CA ARG A 10 -5.11 7.12 3.34
C ARG A 10 -4.67 6.37 2.08
N TRP A 11 -4.82 5.05 2.09
CA TRP A 11 -4.41 4.18 0.99
C TRP A 11 -5.32 4.31 -0.25
N TYR A 12 -4.92 5.17 -1.19
CA TYR A 12 -5.12 4.91 -2.61
C TYR A 12 -3.90 4.16 -3.15
N GLN A 13 -3.94 2.83 -3.09
CA GLN A 13 -3.10 1.97 -3.93
C GLN A 13 -3.95 0.81 -4.48
N GLN A 14 -3.53 0.29 -5.63
CA GLN A 14 -4.36 -0.50 -6.54
C GLN A 14 -4.99 -1.73 -5.86
N VAL A 15 -6.31 -1.90 -6.04
CA VAL A 15 -7.00 -3.14 -5.66
C VAL A 15 -6.65 -4.22 -6.69
N ALA A 16 -5.61 -5.00 -6.41
CA ALA A 16 -5.30 -6.23 -7.14
C ALA A 16 -6.49 -7.20 -7.04
N ARG A 17 -7.31 -7.24 -8.10
CA ARG A 17 -8.50 -8.12 -8.16
C ARG A 17 -8.08 -9.59 -8.24
N ARG A 18 -8.22 -10.32 -7.13
CA ARG A 18 -8.35 -11.79 -7.19
C ARG A 18 -9.73 -12.14 -7.78
N SER A 19 -9.73 -12.67 -8.98
CA SER A 19 -10.95 -13.04 -9.72
C SER A 19 -11.76 -14.14 -9.04
N PRO A 20 -13.08 -13.96 -8.86
CA PRO A 20 -14.04 -15.06 -8.89
C PRO A 20 -14.06 -15.69 -10.29
N ARG A 21 -14.65 -16.89 -10.42
CA ARG A 21 -14.71 -17.60 -11.72
C ARG A 21 -15.54 -16.86 -12.76
N VAL A 22 -15.11 -16.99 -14.02
CA VAL A 22 -15.72 -16.35 -15.19
C VAL A 22 -17.14 -16.85 -15.44
N VAL A 23 -18.07 -15.91 -15.64
CA VAL A 23 -19.27 -16.11 -16.45
C VAL A 23 -19.12 -15.15 -17.64
N SER A 24 -19.01 -15.69 -18.85
CA SER A 24 -18.64 -14.90 -20.03
C SER A 24 -19.79 -14.03 -20.53
N ALA A 25 -19.91 -12.82 -20.00
CA ALA A 25 -20.53 -11.71 -20.71
C ALA A 25 -19.57 -11.28 -21.82
N ALA A 26 -19.79 -11.77 -23.05
CA ALA A 26 -18.99 -11.36 -24.19
C ALA A 26 -19.20 -9.86 -24.46
N ALA A 27 -18.11 -9.09 -24.50
CA ALA A 27 -18.14 -7.79 -25.16
C ALA A 27 -18.45 -8.02 -26.66
N PRO A 28 -19.16 -7.11 -27.33
CA PRO A 28 -19.33 -7.18 -28.77
C PRO A 28 -17.94 -7.06 -29.41
N ARG A 29 -17.46 -8.15 -30.01
CA ARG A 29 -16.29 -8.11 -30.89
C ARG A 29 -16.66 -7.24 -32.09
N PHE A 30 -15.85 -6.23 -32.39
CA PHE A 30 -15.86 -5.61 -33.71
C PHE A 30 -15.34 -6.66 -34.71
N LEU A 31 -16.27 -7.40 -35.30
CA LEU A 31 -15.99 -8.31 -36.40
C LEU A 31 -15.82 -7.46 -37.65
N HIS A 32 -14.58 -7.19 -38.02
CA HIS A 32 -14.27 -6.51 -39.28
C HIS A 32 -14.47 -7.51 -40.41
N TYR A 33 -15.66 -7.48 -41.03
CA TYR A 33 -16.03 -8.41 -42.09
C TYR A 33 -15.17 -8.16 -43.33
N GLY A 34 -14.51 -9.22 -43.82
CA GLY A 34 -13.73 -9.12 -45.06
C GLY A 34 -14.65 -8.86 -46.26
N PRO A 35 -14.12 -8.32 -47.39
CA PRO A 35 -14.92 -7.86 -48.54
C PRO A 35 -15.69 -8.94 -49.33
N ASN A 36 -15.87 -10.14 -48.77
CA ASN A 36 -16.71 -11.22 -49.31
C ASN A 36 -17.75 -11.77 -48.30
N ASP A 37 -17.72 -11.36 -47.01
CA ASP A 37 -18.66 -11.86 -46.00
C ASP A 37 -20.00 -11.11 -46.06
N LYS A 38 -20.98 -11.69 -46.76
CA LYS A 38 -22.30 -11.08 -47.01
C LYS A 38 -23.25 -11.22 -45.80
N VAL A 39 -22.94 -10.50 -44.72
CA VAL A 39 -23.80 -10.37 -43.54
C VAL A 39 -24.68 -9.12 -43.67
N ASN A 40 -25.94 -9.30 -44.03
CA ASN A 40 -26.90 -8.20 -44.18
C ASN A 40 -27.58 -7.87 -42.84
N PHE A 41 -27.41 -6.64 -42.35
CA PHE A 41 -28.04 -6.17 -41.11
C PHE A 41 -29.43 -5.56 -41.35
N PHE A 42 -30.35 -5.77 -40.40
CA PHE A 42 -31.73 -5.28 -40.48
C PHE A 42 -32.21 -4.71 -39.14
N GLU A 43 -32.84 -3.55 -39.19
CA GLU A 43 -33.48 -2.88 -38.05
C GLU A 43 -34.98 -3.22 -37.98
N GLN A 44 -35.52 -3.33 -36.75
CA GLN A 44 -36.95 -3.49 -36.47
C GLN A 44 -37.40 -2.56 -35.35
N ASN A 45 -38.39 -1.70 -35.63
CA ASN A 45 -38.86 -0.66 -34.68
C ASN A 45 -39.40 -1.22 -33.36
N THR A 46 -39.93 -2.45 -33.34
CA THR A 46 -40.38 -3.16 -32.13
C THR A 46 -40.16 -4.67 -32.26
N ARG A 47 -40.07 -5.37 -31.13
CA ARG A 47 -39.79 -6.82 -31.02
C ARG A 47 -40.86 -7.75 -31.63
N GLY A 48 -41.92 -7.20 -32.20
CA GLY A 48 -43.01 -7.93 -32.85
C GLY A 48 -43.47 -7.32 -34.18
N SER A 49 -42.69 -6.41 -34.78
CA SER A 49 -42.99 -5.87 -36.11
C SER A 49 -42.53 -6.84 -37.20
N GLU A 50 -43.32 -6.98 -38.26
CA GLU A 50 -42.91 -7.74 -39.46
C GLU A 50 -42.06 -6.87 -40.42
N GLN A 51 -42.16 -5.54 -40.34
CA GLN A 51 -41.34 -4.65 -41.14
C GLN A 51 -39.87 -4.71 -40.68
N ARG A 52 -38.98 -4.94 -41.64
CA ARG A 52 -37.52 -4.98 -41.49
C ARG A 52 -36.90 -3.99 -42.48
N ARG A 53 -36.14 -3.03 -41.97
CA ARG A 53 -35.37 -2.08 -42.79
C ARG A 53 -33.94 -2.61 -42.91
N SER A 54 -33.40 -2.74 -44.13
CA SER A 54 -31.96 -3.01 -44.28
C SER A 54 -31.19 -1.76 -43.82
N VAL A 55 -30.18 -1.95 -42.98
CA VAL A 55 -29.32 -0.89 -42.46
C VAL A 55 -27.88 -1.35 -42.59
N ASP A 56 -26.99 -0.44 -43.01
CA ASP A 56 -25.56 -0.66 -42.94
C ASP A 56 -25.05 -0.01 -41.63
N PRO A 57 -24.46 -0.78 -40.70
CA PRO A 57 -24.05 -0.25 -39.40
C PRO A 57 -22.75 0.56 -39.44
N ASP A 58 -21.95 0.43 -40.50
CA ASP A 58 -20.64 1.06 -40.61
C ASP A 58 -20.61 2.23 -41.60
N ALA A 59 -21.61 2.37 -42.47
CA ALA A 59 -21.73 3.47 -43.43
C ALA A 59 -21.68 4.89 -42.82
N GLU A 60 -22.15 5.11 -41.59
CA GLU A 60 -21.96 6.41 -40.90
C GLU A 60 -20.49 6.62 -40.49
N ASN A 61 -19.79 5.57 -40.05
CA ASN A 61 -18.37 5.64 -39.70
C ASN A 61 -17.48 5.85 -40.95
N GLU A 62 -17.81 5.23 -42.08
CA GLU A 62 -17.11 5.44 -43.35
C GLU A 62 -17.32 6.87 -43.89
N ALA A 63 -18.54 7.41 -43.75
CA ALA A 63 -18.83 8.79 -44.12
C ALA A 63 -18.05 9.80 -43.26
N GLU A 64 -18.00 9.62 -41.93
CA GLU A 64 -17.17 10.44 -41.03
C GLU A 64 -15.67 10.35 -41.38
N GLN A 65 -15.14 9.15 -41.67
CA GLN A 65 -13.73 8.99 -42.08
C GLN A 65 -13.41 9.71 -43.39
N GLU A 66 -14.28 9.60 -44.39
CA GLU A 66 -14.06 10.21 -45.70
C GLU A 66 -14.29 11.74 -45.67
N GLU A 67 -15.03 12.26 -44.70
CA GLU A 67 -15.09 13.70 -44.40
C GLU A 67 -13.80 14.20 -43.73
N VAL A 68 -13.31 13.51 -42.69
CA VAL A 68 -12.02 13.85 -42.04
C VAL A 68 -10.85 13.80 -43.02
N ARG A 69 -10.81 12.82 -43.93
CA ARG A 69 -9.79 12.76 -45.00
C ARG A 69 -9.84 13.96 -45.95
N ARG A 70 -11.04 14.46 -46.27
CA ARG A 70 -11.21 15.66 -47.11
C ARG A 70 -10.81 16.93 -46.35
N GLU A 71 -11.08 17.01 -45.06
CA GLU A 71 -10.65 18.12 -44.20
C GLU A 71 -9.11 18.18 -44.13
N ILE A 72 -8.44 17.05 -43.88
CA ILE A 72 -6.97 16.94 -43.90
C ILE A 72 -6.41 17.31 -45.29
N SER A 73 -6.92 16.70 -46.37
CA SER A 73 -6.49 16.98 -47.75
C SER A 73 -6.73 18.42 -48.22
N ARG A 74 -7.54 19.18 -47.48
CA ARG A 74 -7.76 20.62 -47.68
C ARG A 74 -6.77 21.42 -46.85
N LEU A 75 -6.58 21.09 -45.57
CA LEU A 75 -5.62 21.75 -44.69
C LEU A 75 -4.18 21.60 -45.19
N ASP A 76 -3.80 20.45 -45.74
CA ASP A 76 -2.49 20.23 -46.37
C ASP A 76 -2.26 21.19 -47.56
N LYS A 77 -3.32 21.51 -48.32
CA LYS A 77 -3.24 22.48 -49.43
C LYS A 77 -3.23 23.92 -48.95
N GLU A 78 -4.06 24.26 -47.95
CA GLU A 78 -4.01 25.57 -47.31
C GLU A 78 -2.65 25.81 -46.62
N LEU A 79 -1.91 24.75 -46.27
CA LEU A 79 -0.53 24.81 -45.78
C LEU A 79 0.50 25.04 -46.90
N ASP A 80 0.42 24.30 -48.02
CA ASP A 80 1.26 24.53 -49.21
C ASP A 80 1.07 25.95 -49.77
N ASP A 81 -0.18 26.42 -49.87
CA ASP A 81 -0.56 27.78 -50.31
C ASP A 81 -0.09 28.88 -49.33
N LEU A 82 0.31 28.52 -48.09
CA LEU A 82 0.87 29.42 -47.06
C LEU A 82 2.39 29.25 -46.86
N SER A 83 3.08 28.54 -47.75
CA SER A 83 4.53 28.35 -47.67
C SER A 83 5.32 29.68 -47.72
N ASP A 84 6.34 29.81 -46.86
CA ASP A 84 7.07 31.07 -46.65
C ASP A 84 7.80 31.53 -47.94
N PRO A 85 7.47 32.72 -48.49
CA PRO A 85 8.11 33.26 -49.69
C PRO A 85 9.64 33.41 -49.59
N TYR A 86 10.18 33.52 -48.37
CA TYR A 86 11.60 33.73 -48.08
C TYR A 86 12.33 32.45 -47.62
N GLY A 87 11.64 31.30 -47.57
CA GLY A 87 12.27 30.00 -47.32
C GLY A 87 13.32 29.65 -48.39
N PRO A 88 14.24 28.69 -48.12
CA PRO A 88 15.38 28.39 -49.01
C PRO A 88 14.99 27.97 -50.44
N ASP A 89 13.80 27.40 -50.59
CA ASP A 89 13.18 27.02 -51.87
C ASP A 89 11.98 27.91 -52.26
N GLY A 90 11.69 28.99 -51.54
CA GLY A 90 10.61 29.94 -51.82
C GLY A 90 10.83 30.73 -53.11
N GLU A 91 9.77 31.34 -53.66
CA GLU A 91 9.81 32.00 -54.98
C GLU A 91 10.87 33.11 -55.06
N PHE A 92 11.00 33.93 -54.01
CA PHE A 92 12.03 34.97 -53.93
C PHE A 92 13.46 34.41 -54.04
N MET A 93 13.69 33.23 -53.48
CA MET A 93 14.97 32.53 -53.55
C MET A 93 15.20 31.82 -54.90
N ARG A 94 14.24 31.81 -55.83
CA ARG A 94 14.41 31.27 -57.19
C ARG A 94 14.79 32.35 -58.21
N ASP A 95 14.30 33.57 -58.04
CA ASP A 95 14.53 34.70 -58.96
C ASP A 95 15.85 35.47 -58.70
N LEU A 96 16.51 35.24 -57.56
CA LEU A 96 17.78 35.90 -57.22
C LEU A 96 18.99 35.41 -58.05
N PRO A 97 19.86 36.31 -58.54
CA PRO A 97 21.15 35.95 -59.15
C PRO A 97 22.02 35.11 -58.22
N ALA A 98 22.85 34.21 -58.78
CA ALA A 98 23.59 33.22 -58.00
C ALA A 98 24.48 33.80 -56.87
N GLU A 99 25.12 34.94 -57.09
CA GLU A 99 25.91 35.63 -56.05
C GLU A 99 25.05 36.23 -54.92
N GLU A 100 23.82 36.64 -55.24
CA GLU A 100 22.88 37.21 -54.26
C GLU A 100 22.13 36.12 -53.52
N LYS A 101 21.77 35.03 -54.20
CA LYS A 101 21.30 33.81 -53.55
C LYS A 101 22.33 33.25 -52.58
N ALA A 102 23.63 33.26 -52.93
CA ALA A 102 24.69 32.86 -52.00
C ALA A 102 24.75 33.77 -50.76
N ARG A 103 24.67 35.10 -50.94
CA ARG A 103 24.61 36.07 -49.82
C ARG A 103 23.36 35.88 -48.95
N ALA A 104 22.18 35.67 -49.56
CA ALA A 104 20.93 35.43 -48.85
C ALA A 104 20.96 34.11 -48.05
N MET A 105 21.49 33.03 -48.65
CA MET A 105 21.71 31.76 -47.95
C MET A 105 22.69 31.91 -46.78
N GLU A 106 23.76 32.71 -46.91
CA GLU A 106 24.70 32.94 -45.81
C GLU A 106 24.11 33.82 -44.71
N VAL A 107 23.27 34.81 -45.05
CA VAL A 107 22.51 35.62 -44.07
C VAL A 107 21.48 34.77 -43.33
N LEU A 108 20.72 33.92 -44.03
CA LEU A 108 19.79 32.96 -43.40
C LEU A 108 20.56 31.98 -42.50
N ARG A 109 21.71 31.45 -42.94
CA ARG A 109 22.51 30.55 -42.11
C ARG A 109 23.04 31.26 -40.85
N LYS A 110 23.49 32.51 -40.98
CA LYS A 110 23.89 33.34 -39.83
C LYS A 110 22.72 33.65 -38.91
N TYR A 111 21.53 33.96 -39.44
CA TYR A 111 20.33 34.13 -38.62
C TYR A 111 20.03 32.88 -37.79
N THR A 112 20.12 31.68 -38.39
CA THR A 112 19.95 30.40 -37.68
C THR A 112 21.14 30.00 -36.77
N GLU A 113 22.30 30.64 -36.91
CA GLU A 113 23.47 30.45 -36.05
C GLU A 113 23.50 31.48 -34.90
N GLU A 114 22.90 32.66 -35.09
CA GLU A 114 22.80 33.76 -34.12
C GLU A 114 21.55 33.65 -33.22
N GLU A 115 20.40 33.17 -33.72
CA GLU A 115 19.29 32.66 -32.89
C GLU A 115 19.60 31.25 -32.31
N GLY A 116 20.85 31.03 -31.91
CA GLY A 116 21.34 29.80 -31.29
C GLY A 116 20.83 29.59 -29.87
N LYS A 117 19.52 29.27 -29.76
CA LYS A 117 18.72 29.16 -28.52
C LYS A 117 18.45 30.50 -27.83
N ASP A 118 17.42 31.21 -28.27
CA ASP A 118 16.70 32.11 -27.37
C ASP A 118 15.75 31.28 -26.49
N ASP A 119 16.02 31.23 -25.18
CA ASP A 119 15.36 30.35 -24.20
C ASP A 119 14.06 30.99 -23.64
N SER A 120 13.42 31.87 -24.42
CA SER A 120 12.37 32.81 -23.96
C SER A 120 10.99 32.65 -24.63
N ASN A 121 10.66 31.46 -25.14
CA ASN A 121 9.30 31.15 -25.59
C ASN A 121 8.86 29.71 -25.26
N LEU A 122 8.48 29.49 -23.99
CA LEU A 122 7.88 28.25 -23.49
C LEU A 122 6.48 28.02 -24.13
N LYS A 123 6.47 27.44 -25.34
CA LYS A 123 5.24 27.06 -26.03
C LYS A 123 4.48 25.99 -25.24
N LEU A 124 3.17 26.21 -25.09
CA LEU A 124 2.24 25.36 -24.35
C LEU A 124 2.14 23.89 -24.84
N SER A 125 2.82 23.55 -25.93
CA SER A 125 2.92 22.22 -26.53
C SER A 125 3.81 21.24 -25.74
N GLU A 126 4.76 21.71 -24.92
CA GLU A 126 5.63 20.80 -24.14
C GLU A 126 5.05 20.40 -22.76
N ILE A 127 3.88 20.94 -22.40
CA ILE A 127 3.16 20.65 -21.15
C ILE A 127 2.26 19.40 -21.26
N PHE A 128 2.07 18.89 -22.48
CA PHE A 128 1.30 17.67 -22.77
C PHE A 128 2.14 16.68 -23.59
N ASP A 129 1.59 15.49 -23.82
CA ASP A 129 2.10 14.48 -24.77
C ASP A 129 3.48 13.87 -24.42
N LYS A 130 3.78 13.76 -23.11
CA LYS A 130 4.75 12.77 -22.60
C LYS A 130 4.21 11.93 -21.44
N GLU A 131 3.94 12.53 -20.28
CA GLU A 131 3.38 11.79 -19.12
C GLU A 131 1.95 11.28 -19.40
N LEU A 132 1.16 12.02 -20.19
CA LEU A 132 -0.16 11.57 -20.66
C LEU A 132 -0.07 10.45 -21.70
N ASP A 133 0.92 10.55 -22.60
CA ASP A 133 1.15 9.58 -23.67
C ASP A 133 1.69 8.27 -23.10
N ASP A 134 2.67 8.32 -22.20
CA ASP A 134 3.22 7.13 -21.53
C ASP A 134 2.15 6.42 -20.68
N MET A 135 1.26 7.14 -19.98
CA MET A 135 0.11 6.52 -19.28
C MET A 135 -0.90 5.87 -20.23
N LEU A 136 -1.24 6.51 -21.36
CA LEU A 136 -2.13 5.91 -22.37
C LEU A 136 -1.49 4.69 -23.01
N LYS A 137 -0.18 4.76 -23.28
CA LYS A 137 0.64 3.69 -23.84
C LYS A 137 0.75 2.51 -22.88
N GLU A 138 0.90 2.72 -21.57
CA GLU A 138 0.83 1.64 -20.57
C GLU A 138 -0.56 0.98 -20.49
N GLU A 139 -1.67 1.73 -20.57
CA GLU A 139 -3.02 1.12 -20.59
C GLU A 139 -3.36 0.39 -21.90
N PHE A 140 -2.81 0.80 -23.05
CA PHE A 140 -3.10 0.18 -24.35
C PHE A 140 -2.09 -0.91 -24.77
N ASP A 141 -0.79 -0.76 -24.51
CA ASP A 141 0.24 -1.79 -24.80
C ASP A 141 -0.07 -3.11 -24.07
N GLY A 142 -0.67 -3.02 -22.87
CA GLY A 142 -1.07 -4.18 -22.07
C GLY A 142 -2.22 -5.00 -22.66
N LEU A 143 -2.90 -4.51 -23.71
CA LEU A 143 -3.96 -5.23 -24.42
C LEU A 143 -3.59 -5.52 -25.88
N ALA A 144 -2.88 -4.62 -26.57
CA ALA A 144 -2.42 -4.86 -27.94
C ALA A 144 -1.44 -6.05 -28.03
N LYS A 145 -0.50 -6.14 -27.08
CA LYS A 145 0.59 -7.13 -27.13
C LYS A 145 0.15 -8.57 -26.86
N GLU A 146 -1.04 -8.82 -26.32
CA GLU A 146 -1.58 -10.19 -26.22
C GLU A 146 -2.24 -10.69 -27.53
N GLU A 147 -2.61 -9.80 -28.47
CA GLU A 147 -3.07 -10.20 -29.80
C GLU A 147 -1.95 -10.12 -30.86
N GLU A 148 -1.03 -9.15 -30.79
CA GLU A 148 0.08 -9.04 -31.78
C GLU A 148 1.10 -10.19 -31.69
N ASP A 149 1.48 -10.64 -30.48
CA ASP A 149 2.42 -11.77 -30.25
C ASP A 149 1.90 -13.11 -30.83
N MET A 150 0.61 -13.24 -31.19
CA MET A 150 0.07 -14.43 -31.85
C MET A 150 0.22 -14.42 -33.39
N TRP A 151 0.19 -13.25 -34.03
CA TRP A 151 0.11 -13.17 -35.50
C TRP A 151 1.46 -12.96 -36.18
N GLN A 152 2.46 -12.41 -35.51
CA GLN A 152 3.80 -12.19 -36.07
C GLN A 152 4.72 -13.44 -36.04
N SER A 153 4.21 -14.60 -36.48
CA SER A 153 4.97 -15.86 -36.57
C SER A 153 5.17 -16.40 -38.00
N LYS A 154 4.89 -15.58 -39.02
CA LYS A 154 5.18 -15.87 -40.44
C LYS A 154 5.62 -14.59 -41.16
N GLY A 155 6.91 -14.45 -41.49
CA GLY A 155 7.32 -13.44 -42.47
C GLY A 155 8.73 -12.85 -42.40
N GLU A 156 9.61 -13.25 -41.48
CA GLU A 156 11.01 -12.80 -41.56
C GLU A 156 11.84 -13.70 -42.50
N LYS A 157 12.73 -13.06 -43.27
CA LYS A 157 13.52 -13.70 -44.32
C LYS A 157 14.86 -14.18 -43.80
N GLU A 158 15.44 -15.15 -44.49
CA GLU A 158 16.79 -15.65 -44.20
C GLU A 158 17.84 -14.57 -44.50
N ASP A 159 18.61 -14.19 -43.49
CA ASP A 159 19.88 -13.48 -43.62
C ASP A 159 21.02 -14.40 -43.15
N ALA A 160 22.17 -14.31 -43.82
CA ALA A 160 23.22 -15.34 -43.74
C ALA A 160 23.88 -15.45 -42.34
N PRO A 161 24.31 -16.66 -41.93
CA PRO A 161 24.86 -16.89 -40.59
C PRO A 161 26.22 -16.19 -40.41
N LYS A 162 26.31 -15.30 -39.42
CA LYS A 162 27.59 -14.82 -38.89
C LYS A 162 28.16 -15.86 -37.94
N GLU A 163 29.46 -16.14 -38.04
CA GLU A 163 30.12 -17.12 -37.17
C GLU A 163 30.01 -16.71 -35.70
N VAL A 164 29.40 -17.60 -34.92
CA VAL A 164 29.22 -17.41 -33.48
C VAL A 164 30.51 -17.75 -32.76
N VAL A 165 31.25 -16.72 -32.33
CA VAL A 165 32.35 -16.86 -31.39
C VAL A 165 31.82 -17.56 -30.12
N ARG A 166 32.37 -18.73 -29.81
CA ARG A 166 31.93 -19.58 -28.71
C ARG A 166 32.48 -19.04 -27.39
N SER A 167 31.62 -18.92 -26.38
CA SER A 167 31.97 -18.55 -25.02
C SER A 167 32.23 -19.80 -24.16
N PRO A 168 33.05 -19.70 -23.10
CA PRO A 168 33.40 -20.85 -22.24
C PRO A 168 32.19 -21.52 -21.55
N TYR A 169 31.08 -20.78 -21.39
CA TYR A 169 29.83 -21.25 -20.79
C TYR A 169 28.77 -21.79 -21.79
N ASP A 170 29.09 -21.93 -23.08
CA ASP A 170 28.17 -22.49 -24.08
C ASP A 170 28.14 -24.04 -23.99
N VAL A 171 26.95 -24.63 -23.81
CA VAL A 171 26.78 -26.10 -23.83
C VAL A 171 26.64 -26.61 -25.27
N VAL A 172 27.26 -27.76 -25.58
CA VAL A 172 27.18 -28.43 -26.89
C VAL A 172 26.44 -29.77 -26.74
N ALA A 173 25.46 -30.03 -27.61
CA ALA A 173 24.78 -31.32 -27.68
C ALA A 173 25.55 -32.29 -28.57
N ASN A 174 25.68 -33.55 -28.14
CA ASN A 174 26.36 -34.60 -28.91
C ASN A 174 25.59 -35.04 -30.17
N ASP A 175 24.32 -34.66 -30.31
CA ASP A 175 23.46 -34.95 -31.47
C ASP A 175 23.12 -33.65 -32.23
N PRO A 176 23.49 -33.54 -33.53
CA PRO A 176 23.17 -32.37 -34.36
C PRO A 176 21.69 -32.01 -34.45
N GLY A 177 20.78 -32.99 -34.37
CA GLY A 177 19.33 -32.73 -34.36
C GLY A 177 18.86 -32.04 -33.08
N MET A 178 19.60 -32.22 -31.99
CA MET A 178 19.27 -31.68 -30.66
C MET A 178 20.00 -30.38 -30.32
N GLN A 179 21.05 -30.02 -31.08
CA GLN A 179 21.80 -28.76 -30.92
C GLN A 179 20.87 -27.53 -30.92
N SER A 180 19.78 -27.56 -31.70
CA SER A 180 18.76 -26.49 -31.74
C SER A 180 18.00 -26.22 -30.42
N TYR A 181 18.17 -27.06 -29.40
CA TYR A 181 17.73 -26.83 -28.01
C TYR A 181 18.86 -26.21 -27.18
N ALA A 182 20.10 -26.71 -27.32
CA ALA A 182 21.29 -26.16 -26.67
C ALA A 182 21.55 -24.70 -27.12
N ASP A 183 21.41 -24.40 -28.41
CA ASP A 183 21.56 -23.04 -28.94
C ASP A 183 20.58 -22.04 -28.30
N LYS A 184 19.35 -22.47 -28.02
CA LYS A 184 18.32 -21.65 -27.36
C LYS A 184 18.60 -21.44 -25.88
N PHE A 185 19.15 -22.46 -25.21
CA PHE A 185 19.64 -22.35 -23.84
C PHE A 185 20.84 -21.39 -23.74
N ASN A 186 21.83 -21.55 -24.62
CA ASN A 186 22.99 -20.68 -24.74
C ASN A 186 22.61 -19.22 -25.07
N HIS A 187 21.62 -19.01 -25.93
CA HIS A 187 21.09 -17.66 -26.22
C HIS A 187 20.48 -16.98 -25.00
N CYS A 188 19.77 -17.71 -24.14
CA CYS A 188 19.29 -17.19 -22.86
C CYS A 188 20.44 -16.85 -21.91
N LEU A 189 21.46 -17.72 -21.78
CA LEU A 189 22.64 -17.48 -20.95
C LEU A 189 23.39 -16.20 -21.36
N ARG A 190 23.68 -16.04 -22.66
CA ARG A 190 24.37 -14.86 -23.20
C ARG A 190 23.60 -13.56 -22.93
N ARG A 191 22.25 -13.59 -22.97
CA ARG A 191 21.42 -12.42 -22.63
C ARG A 191 21.46 -12.06 -21.14
N MET A 192 21.60 -13.05 -20.25
CA MET A 192 21.82 -12.80 -18.82
C MET A 192 23.20 -12.20 -18.55
N VAL A 193 24.25 -12.74 -19.17
CA VAL A 193 25.63 -12.20 -19.07
C VAL A 193 25.70 -10.76 -19.59
N ASN A 194 24.92 -10.42 -20.62
CA ASN A 194 24.79 -9.06 -21.16
C ASN A 194 23.89 -8.12 -20.31
N GLY A 195 23.39 -8.57 -19.14
CA GLY A 195 22.74 -7.70 -18.15
C GLY A 195 21.24 -7.40 -18.36
N ASP A 196 20.51 -8.09 -19.23
CA ASP A 196 19.05 -7.89 -19.35
C ASP A 196 18.30 -8.53 -18.16
N THR A 197 18.18 -7.78 -17.06
CA THR A 197 17.62 -8.23 -15.77
C THR A 197 16.09 -8.45 -15.76
N LYS A 198 15.43 -8.66 -16.90
CA LYS A 198 13.97 -8.94 -16.96
C LYS A 198 13.65 -10.37 -16.50
N ARG A 199 12.72 -10.49 -15.54
CA ARG A 199 12.27 -11.78 -14.94
C ARG A 199 11.71 -12.80 -15.94
N ARG A 200 11.32 -12.36 -17.15
CA ARG A 200 10.93 -13.24 -18.27
C ARG A 200 12.08 -14.17 -18.68
N TRP A 201 13.32 -13.67 -18.70
CA TRP A 201 14.48 -14.46 -19.12
C TRP A 201 14.86 -15.54 -18.10
N ASP A 202 14.80 -15.26 -16.80
CA ASP A 202 15.02 -16.28 -15.74
C ASP A 202 14.08 -17.49 -15.92
N GLN A 203 12.81 -17.24 -16.27
CA GLN A 203 11.80 -18.26 -16.51
C GLN A 203 11.99 -18.99 -17.84
N GLU A 204 12.39 -18.29 -18.91
CA GLU A 204 12.69 -18.90 -20.20
C GLU A 204 13.96 -19.76 -20.15
N LEU A 205 15.01 -19.33 -19.43
CA LEU A 205 16.22 -20.11 -19.19
C LEU A 205 15.90 -21.43 -18.46
N TRP A 206 15.14 -21.37 -17.36
CA TRP A 206 14.73 -22.57 -16.62
C TRP A 206 13.86 -23.52 -17.47
N LYS A 207 12.96 -22.96 -18.28
CA LYS A 207 12.14 -23.70 -19.26
C LYS A 207 12.99 -24.41 -20.32
N TRP A 208 14.11 -23.83 -20.76
CA TRP A 208 15.04 -24.47 -21.68
C TRP A 208 15.97 -25.48 -20.99
N TYR A 209 16.45 -25.20 -19.77
CA TYR A 209 17.18 -26.18 -18.94
C TYR A 209 16.40 -27.49 -18.77
N ARG A 210 15.15 -27.40 -18.28
CA ARG A 210 14.24 -28.55 -18.09
C ARG A 210 13.82 -29.24 -19.39
N ARG A 211 14.06 -28.63 -20.56
CA ARG A 211 13.91 -29.26 -21.89
C ARG A 211 15.18 -29.99 -22.30
N CYS A 212 16.35 -29.36 -22.18
CA CYS A 212 17.63 -29.98 -22.53
C CYS A 212 17.87 -31.23 -21.67
N GLN A 213 17.68 -31.16 -20.35
CA GLN A 213 17.75 -32.30 -19.42
C GLN A 213 16.86 -33.50 -19.83
N ARG A 214 15.76 -33.28 -20.54
CA ARG A 214 14.80 -34.33 -20.95
C ARG A 214 14.99 -34.84 -22.38
N VAL A 215 15.65 -34.06 -23.22
CA VAL A 215 15.74 -34.30 -24.68
C VAL A 215 17.16 -34.67 -25.09
N VAL A 216 18.18 -34.05 -24.48
CA VAL A 216 19.60 -34.21 -24.81
C VAL A 216 20.24 -35.25 -23.89
N PRO A 217 20.65 -36.43 -24.38
CA PRO A 217 21.39 -37.41 -23.58
C PRO A 217 22.75 -36.85 -23.14
N GLY A 218 23.15 -37.12 -21.89
CA GLY A 218 24.42 -36.63 -21.33
C GLY A 218 24.47 -35.11 -21.04
N PHE A 219 23.35 -34.38 -21.13
CA PHE A 219 23.33 -32.91 -20.95
C PHE A 219 24.01 -32.44 -19.66
N LEU A 220 23.76 -33.13 -18.54
CA LEU A 220 24.32 -32.79 -17.23
C LEU A 220 25.84 -33.04 -17.15
N GLU A 221 26.35 -34.03 -17.88
CA GLU A 221 27.79 -34.34 -17.99
C GLU A 221 28.51 -33.35 -18.91
N SER A 222 27.78 -32.76 -19.88
CA SER A 222 28.30 -31.78 -20.85
C SER A 222 28.28 -30.32 -20.38
N MET A 223 27.86 -30.04 -19.14
CA MET A 223 27.58 -28.68 -18.65
C MET A 223 28.79 -28.05 -17.94
N PRO A 224 29.33 -26.90 -18.41
CA PRO A 224 30.41 -26.19 -17.72
C PRO A 224 30.03 -25.66 -16.32
N GLU A 225 31.00 -25.55 -15.43
CA GLU A 225 30.82 -25.01 -14.07
C GLU A 225 30.37 -23.54 -14.07
N GLU A 226 30.84 -22.74 -15.03
CA GLU A 226 30.39 -21.37 -15.26
C GLU A 226 28.89 -21.30 -15.57
N THR A 227 28.42 -22.20 -16.45
CA THR A 227 27.01 -22.34 -16.84
C THR A 227 26.13 -22.71 -15.66
N LEU A 228 26.60 -23.64 -14.81
CA LEU A 228 25.95 -23.99 -13.56
C LEU A 228 25.88 -22.79 -12.60
N GLY A 229 26.93 -21.96 -12.55
CA GLY A 229 26.95 -20.75 -11.74
C GLY A 229 25.90 -19.73 -12.16
N LEU A 230 25.89 -19.36 -13.45
CA LEU A 230 24.89 -18.46 -14.02
C LEU A 230 23.46 -18.97 -13.83
N LEU A 231 23.24 -20.29 -13.96
CA LEU A 231 21.93 -20.90 -13.73
C LEU A 231 21.52 -20.85 -12.25
N TRP A 232 22.44 -21.07 -11.31
CA TRP A 232 22.18 -20.94 -9.87
C TRP A 232 21.84 -19.49 -9.51
N GLU A 233 22.65 -18.54 -9.97
CA GLU A 233 22.49 -17.10 -9.72
C GLU A 233 21.19 -16.57 -10.33
N SER A 234 20.72 -17.12 -11.47
CA SER A 234 19.39 -16.79 -12.02
C SER A 234 18.23 -17.09 -11.06
N GLN A 235 18.40 -18.04 -10.12
CA GLN A 235 17.38 -18.41 -9.14
C GLN A 235 17.61 -17.76 -7.76
N THR A 236 18.81 -17.26 -7.45
CA THR A 236 19.15 -16.69 -6.12
C THR A 236 19.42 -15.18 -6.09
N ALA A 237 19.76 -14.52 -7.21
CA ALA A 237 20.25 -13.14 -7.22
C ALA A 237 19.20 -12.05 -6.93
N ARG A 238 17.94 -12.40 -6.61
CA ARG A 238 16.82 -11.46 -6.44
C ARG A 238 16.20 -11.46 -5.04
N GLY A 239 17.03 -11.61 -4.00
CA GLY A 239 16.63 -11.61 -2.59
C GLY A 239 16.31 -13.02 -2.05
N PRO A 240 15.60 -13.13 -0.90
CA PRO A 240 15.28 -14.44 -0.32
C PRO A 240 14.45 -15.30 -1.30
N PRO A 241 14.72 -16.62 -1.38
CA PRO A 241 14.11 -17.49 -2.38
C PRO A 241 12.60 -17.53 -2.21
N LYS A 242 11.85 -17.26 -3.29
CA LYS A 242 10.38 -17.36 -3.24
C LYS A 242 9.98 -18.83 -3.30
N PRO A 243 8.79 -19.23 -2.80
CA PRO A 243 8.34 -20.64 -2.81
C PRO A 243 8.23 -21.32 -4.20
N GLN A 244 8.41 -20.57 -5.29
CA GLN A 244 8.49 -21.07 -6.67
C GLN A 244 9.93 -21.31 -7.14
N GLU A 245 10.91 -20.64 -6.53
CA GLU A 245 12.34 -20.69 -6.85
C GLU A 245 13.04 -21.79 -6.02
N THR A 246 12.58 -22.02 -4.77
CA THR A 246 12.98 -23.14 -3.89
C THR A 246 13.07 -24.52 -4.59
N PRO A 247 12.01 -25.03 -5.27
CA PRO A 247 12.08 -26.34 -5.93
C PRO A 247 13.00 -26.38 -7.15
N HIS A 248 13.30 -25.23 -7.78
CA HIS A 248 14.23 -25.19 -8.91
C HIS A 248 15.66 -25.45 -8.44
N ILE A 249 16.06 -24.83 -7.33
CA ILE A 249 17.39 -25.01 -6.73
C ILE A 249 17.56 -26.45 -6.22
N GLN A 250 16.51 -27.07 -5.65
CA GLN A 250 16.56 -28.48 -5.26
C GLN A 250 16.80 -29.43 -6.42
N ILE A 251 16.07 -29.23 -7.53
CA ILE A 251 16.24 -30.02 -8.76
C ILE A 251 17.66 -29.83 -9.29
N LEU A 252 18.12 -28.58 -9.42
CA LEU A 252 19.46 -28.27 -9.93
C LEU A 252 20.58 -28.89 -9.08
N ALA A 253 20.51 -28.79 -7.75
CA ALA A 253 21.48 -29.40 -6.87
C ALA A 253 21.48 -30.94 -6.94
N GLN A 254 20.30 -31.55 -6.98
CA GLN A 254 20.18 -33.01 -7.10
C GLN A 254 20.66 -33.52 -8.47
N ASP A 255 20.39 -32.77 -9.54
CA ASP A 255 20.87 -33.06 -10.89
C ASP A 255 22.42 -33.02 -10.94
N VAL A 256 23.04 -31.99 -10.35
CA VAL A 256 24.52 -31.85 -10.25
C VAL A 256 25.16 -32.98 -9.43
N ILE A 257 24.58 -33.29 -8.26
CA ILE A 257 25.05 -34.40 -7.41
C ILE A 257 24.91 -35.74 -8.15
N SER A 258 23.83 -35.94 -8.92
CA SER A 258 23.62 -37.16 -9.72
C SER A 258 24.62 -37.32 -10.88
N ALA A 259 25.17 -36.22 -11.39
CA ALA A 259 26.23 -36.19 -12.40
C ALA A 259 27.64 -36.36 -11.80
N GLY A 260 27.77 -36.51 -10.47
CA GLY A 260 29.06 -36.67 -9.79
C GLY A 260 29.89 -35.39 -9.67
N LEU A 261 29.30 -34.22 -9.97
CA LEU A 261 29.96 -32.92 -9.90
C LEU A 261 29.87 -32.33 -8.49
N SER A 262 30.95 -31.72 -8.00
CA SER A 262 31.02 -31.12 -6.66
C SER A 262 30.47 -29.69 -6.63
N LEU A 263 29.44 -29.43 -5.81
CA LEU A 263 28.97 -28.07 -5.53
C LEU A 263 29.97 -27.29 -4.66
N PRO A 264 30.27 -26.01 -4.96
CA PRO A 264 31.09 -25.16 -4.09
C PRO A 264 30.35 -24.82 -2.79
N THR A 265 31.09 -24.62 -1.70
CA THR A 265 30.57 -24.52 -0.32
C THR A 265 29.35 -23.60 -0.15
N PRO A 266 29.30 -22.37 -0.70
CA PRO A 266 28.11 -21.50 -0.56
C PRO A 266 26.84 -22.05 -1.24
N ARG A 267 26.99 -22.74 -2.38
CA ARG A 267 25.87 -23.36 -3.12
C ARG A 267 25.41 -24.64 -2.41
N LEU A 268 26.34 -25.40 -1.81
CA LEU A 268 26.01 -26.54 -0.97
C LEU A 268 25.26 -26.13 0.32
N LEU A 269 25.74 -25.09 1.04
CA LEU A 269 25.09 -24.62 2.27
C LEU A 269 23.66 -24.13 2.01
N SER A 270 23.45 -23.37 0.94
CA SER A 270 22.11 -22.92 0.54
C SER A 270 21.20 -24.07 0.07
N TYR A 271 21.73 -25.13 -0.54
CA TYR A 271 20.96 -26.37 -0.80
C TYR A 271 20.51 -27.06 0.50
N ILE A 272 21.41 -27.18 1.48
CA ILE A 272 21.12 -27.79 2.78
C ILE A 272 20.07 -26.97 3.56
N GLU A 273 20.15 -25.64 3.53
CA GLU A 273 19.08 -24.77 4.08
C GLU A 273 17.74 -25.02 3.40
N ILE A 274 17.72 -25.12 2.07
CA ILE A 274 16.50 -25.37 1.28
C ILE A 274 15.91 -26.77 1.53
N LEU A 275 16.74 -27.79 1.78
CA LEU A 275 16.26 -29.11 2.25
C LEU A 275 15.58 -29.03 3.61
N HIS A 276 16.10 -28.21 4.53
CA HIS A 276 15.48 -27.97 5.83
C HIS A 276 14.18 -27.15 5.72
N GLU A 277 14.15 -26.06 4.93
CA GLU A 277 12.95 -25.22 4.73
C GLU A 277 11.77 -26.00 4.10
N THR A 278 12.07 -27.00 3.26
CA THR A 278 11.05 -27.90 2.68
C THR A 278 10.66 -29.07 3.61
N GLY A 279 11.18 -29.10 4.84
CA GLY A 279 10.81 -30.07 5.88
C GLY A 279 11.57 -31.39 5.84
N ASN A 280 12.63 -31.51 5.03
CA ASN A 280 13.45 -32.72 4.95
C ASN A 280 14.77 -32.56 5.74
N THR A 281 14.63 -32.20 7.02
CA THR A 281 15.76 -31.93 7.94
C THR A 281 16.74 -33.10 8.05
N LYS A 282 16.28 -34.34 7.91
CA LYS A 282 17.13 -35.54 7.95
C LYS A 282 18.09 -35.61 6.76
N ALA A 283 17.58 -35.47 5.54
CA ALA A 283 18.45 -35.39 4.36
C ALA A 283 19.39 -34.17 4.41
N ALA A 284 18.96 -33.05 5.02
CA ALA A 284 19.83 -31.89 5.26
C ALA A 284 20.98 -32.23 6.24
N LEU A 285 20.71 -32.99 7.31
CA LEU A 285 21.72 -33.48 8.24
C LEU A 285 22.66 -34.52 7.60
N ASP A 286 22.13 -35.47 6.83
CA ASP A 286 22.91 -36.49 6.12
C ASP A 286 23.93 -35.83 5.16
N GLN A 287 23.48 -34.81 4.41
CA GLN A 287 24.34 -34.01 3.52
C GLN A 287 25.35 -33.16 4.31
N TRP A 288 24.96 -32.57 5.43
CA TRP A 288 25.86 -31.79 6.28
C TRP A 288 26.98 -32.66 6.88
N GLU A 289 26.65 -33.82 7.47
CA GLU A 289 27.66 -34.74 8.03
C GLU A 289 28.57 -35.32 6.93
N ALA A 290 28.03 -35.69 5.77
CA ALA A 290 28.82 -36.22 4.65
C ALA A 290 29.87 -35.21 4.11
N HIS A 291 29.53 -33.92 4.06
CA HIS A 291 30.42 -32.90 3.51
C HIS A 291 31.45 -32.33 4.50
N GLN A 292 31.45 -32.77 5.77
CA GLN A 292 32.43 -32.36 6.78
C GLN A 292 33.89 -32.54 6.32
N SER A 293 34.19 -33.58 5.53
CA SER A 293 35.54 -33.88 5.05
C SER A 293 35.99 -33.07 3.82
N GLY A 294 35.08 -32.36 3.15
CA GLY A 294 35.36 -31.62 1.90
C GLY A 294 35.51 -30.10 2.06
N LEU A 295 35.41 -29.58 3.29
CA LEU A 295 35.42 -28.13 3.56
C LEU A 295 36.75 -27.47 3.17
N CYS A 296 36.68 -26.35 2.43
CA CYS A 296 37.86 -25.72 1.85
C CYS A 296 37.97 -24.19 2.05
N GLN A 297 39.18 -23.78 2.42
CA GLN A 297 39.85 -22.50 2.16
C GLN A 297 39.42 -21.22 2.91
N SER A 298 38.14 -20.90 3.15
CA SER A 298 37.76 -19.60 3.80
C SER A 298 37.34 -19.71 5.27
N LYS A 299 37.54 -18.64 6.05
CA LYS A 299 37.02 -18.54 7.43
C LYS A 299 35.50 -18.42 7.45
N GLU A 300 34.94 -17.69 6.49
CA GLU A 300 33.52 -17.32 6.45
C GLU A 300 32.63 -18.52 6.10
N ASP A 301 33.04 -19.34 5.13
CA ASP A 301 32.39 -20.62 4.77
C ASP A 301 32.35 -21.58 5.97
N LEU A 302 33.45 -21.64 6.72
CA LEU A 302 33.54 -22.50 7.91
C LEU A 302 32.62 -21.98 9.04
N GLU A 303 32.52 -20.66 9.24
CA GLU A 303 31.53 -20.11 10.18
C GLU A 303 30.08 -20.36 9.72
N ALA A 304 29.79 -20.23 8.43
CA ALA A 304 28.47 -20.51 7.88
C ALA A 304 28.08 -22.00 8.03
N TYR A 305 29.01 -22.91 7.76
CA TYR A 305 28.82 -24.36 7.95
C TYR A 305 28.48 -24.74 9.40
N TRP A 306 29.22 -24.19 10.38
CA TRP A 306 28.94 -24.47 11.80
C TRP A 306 27.63 -23.82 12.28
N LYS A 307 27.34 -22.58 11.85
CA LYS A 307 26.06 -21.90 12.12
C LYS A 307 24.87 -22.69 11.55
N LEU A 308 25.02 -23.30 10.36
CA LEU A 308 24.00 -24.16 9.75
C LEU A 308 23.82 -25.47 10.52
N GLY A 309 24.90 -26.19 10.84
CA GLY A 309 24.84 -27.44 11.59
C GLY A 309 24.11 -27.29 12.94
N VAL A 310 24.43 -26.23 13.69
CA VAL A 310 23.76 -25.92 14.95
C VAL A 310 22.27 -25.61 14.74
N ARG A 311 21.88 -24.92 13.66
CA ARG A 311 20.45 -24.73 13.31
C ARG A 311 19.73 -26.03 13.00
N LEU A 312 20.37 -26.97 12.28
CA LEU A 312 19.78 -28.26 11.92
C LEU A 312 19.53 -29.14 13.15
N PHE A 313 20.54 -29.35 14.01
CA PHE A 313 20.36 -30.12 15.25
C PHE A 313 19.37 -29.45 16.22
N ALA A 314 19.35 -28.11 16.28
CA ALA A 314 18.34 -27.35 17.03
C ALA A 314 16.94 -27.33 16.38
N ALA A 315 16.76 -27.89 15.18
CA ALA A 315 15.47 -28.07 14.52
C ALA A 315 14.95 -29.52 14.62
N GLU A 316 15.84 -30.52 14.63
CA GLU A 316 15.53 -31.94 14.86
C GLU A 316 15.36 -32.30 16.36
N ASP A 317 15.25 -31.28 17.23
CA ASP A 317 15.12 -31.37 18.70
C ASP A 317 16.23 -32.17 19.43
N ASP A 318 17.46 -32.17 18.88
CA ASP A 318 18.70 -32.57 19.57
C ASP A 318 19.52 -31.34 20.01
N PRO A 319 19.16 -30.69 21.13
CA PRO A 319 19.87 -29.53 21.64
C PRO A 319 21.22 -29.88 22.27
N GLN A 320 21.52 -31.15 22.57
CA GLN A 320 22.79 -31.54 23.18
C GLN A 320 23.90 -31.57 22.12
N ARG A 321 23.68 -32.25 20.97
CA ARG A 321 24.63 -32.16 19.84
C ARG A 321 24.75 -30.72 19.34
N ALA A 322 23.66 -29.96 19.28
CA ALA A 322 23.68 -28.55 18.93
C ALA A 322 24.52 -27.70 19.92
N GLN A 323 24.39 -27.93 21.23
CA GLN A 323 25.17 -27.27 22.27
C GLN A 323 26.66 -27.61 22.17
N ASP A 324 27.00 -28.88 22.04
CA ASP A 324 28.39 -29.34 22.03
C ASP A 324 29.15 -28.78 20.81
N ILE A 325 28.49 -28.75 19.64
CA ILE A 325 29.01 -28.10 18.42
C ILE A 325 29.14 -26.58 18.62
N ALA A 326 28.13 -25.91 19.17
CA ALA A 326 28.17 -24.45 19.38
C ALA A 326 29.27 -24.01 20.37
N LEU A 327 29.46 -24.76 21.47
CA LEU A 327 30.50 -24.49 22.45
C LEU A 327 31.90 -24.80 21.91
N ALA A 328 32.08 -25.89 21.16
CA ALA A 328 33.33 -26.17 20.47
C ALA A 328 33.66 -25.10 19.40
N PHE A 329 32.64 -24.60 18.68
CA PHE A 329 32.81 -23.51 17.73
C PHE A 329 33.29 -22.21 18.40
N LEU A 330 32.72 -21.84 19.55
CA LEU A 330 33.11 -20.63 20.31
C LEU A 330 34.45 -20.78 21.07
N ALA A 331 34.80 -21.99 21.52
CA ALA A 331 36.06 -22.24 22.22
C ALA A 331 37.30 -22.06 21.32
N ASN A 332 37.16 -22.31 20.02
CA ASN A 332 38.25 -22.29 19.05
C ASN A 332 38.71 -20.88 18.64
N ASP A 333 37.87 -19.85 18.73
CA ASP A 333 38.24 -18.47 18.38
C ASP A 333 37.34 -17.45 19.10
N LYS A 334 37.96 -16.54 19.86
CA LYS A 334 37.30 -15.49 20.64
C LYS A 334 36.71 -14.36 19.77
N SER A 335 37.03 -14.30 18.47
CA SER A 335 36.42 -13.34 17.54
C SER A 335 35.06 -13.79 16.99
N ARG A 336 34.59 -15.01 17.31
CA ARG A 336 33.37 -15.59 16.74
C ARG A 336 32.10 -15.06 17.40
N GLN A 337 31.05 -14.92 16.60
CA GLN A 337 29.75 -14.39 17.02
C GLN A 337 29.02 -15.35 17.99
N PRO A 338 28.74 -14.94 19.24
CA PRO A 338 28.04 -15.77 20.24
C PRO A 338 26.60 -16.17 19.88
N HIS A 339 25.99 -15.48 18.90
CA HIS A 339 24.60 -15.66 18.44
C HIS A 339 24.24 -17.10 18.04
N ILE A 340 25.23 -17.94 17.74
CA ILE A 340 25.07 -19.38 17.49
C ILE A 340 24.40 -20.13 18.67
N LEU A 341 24.43 -19.58 19.89
CA LEU A 341 23.75 -20.14 21.06
C LEU A 341 22.22 -19.92 21.03
N ILE A 342 21.70 -18.98 20.24
CA ILE A 342 20.27 -18.63 20.23
C ILE A 342 19.39 -19.81 19.77
N PRO A 343 19.66 -20.49 18.62
CA PRO A 343 18.94 -21.71 18.25
C PRO A 343 18.96 -22.78 19.34
N VAL A 344 20.12 -23.04 19.95
CA VAL A 344 20.32 -24.05 21.00
C VAL A 344 19.45 -23.76 22.22
N MET A 345 19.40 -22.50 22.68
CA MET A 345 18.51 -22.09 23.76
C MET A 345 17.03 -22.33 23.44
N THR A 346 16.59 -22.07 22.21
CA THR A 346 15.19 -22.34 21.83
C THR A 346 14.88 -23.83 21.75
N ALA A 347 15.82 -24.66 21.30
CA ALA A 347 15.66 -26.11 21.23
C ALA A 347 15.58 -26.75 22.62
N TRP A 348 16.48 -26.39 23.55
CA TRP A 348 16.31 -26.75 24.97
C TRP A 348 14.97 -26.25 25.50
N GLY A 349 14.57 -25.00 25.19
CA GLY A 349 13.28 -24.45 25.62
C GLY A 349 12.07 -25.35 25.30
N ARG A 350 12.06 -26.00 24.12
CA ARG A 350 10.97 -26.90 23.67
C ARG A 350 10.91 -28.21 24.46
N GLN A 351 12.05 -28.79 24.83
CA GLN A 351 12.08 -30.05 25.56
C GLN A 351 11.47 -29.89 26.97
N PRO A 352 10.66 -30.85 27.46
CA PRO A 352 10.02 -30.75 28.78
C PRO A 352 11.00 -31.02 29.93
N GLY A 353 10.72 -30.44 31.11
CA GLY A 353 11.52 -30.62 32.33
C GLY A 353 12.01 -29.29 32.93
N LYS A 354 12.59 -29.38 34.14
CA LYS A 354 13.17 -28.24 34.88
C LYS A 354 14.68 -28.11 34.69
N GLU A 355 15.42 -29.22 34.68
CA GLU A 355 16.86 -29.24 34.41
C GLU A 355 17.17 -28.63 33.03
N VAL A 356 16.27 -28.86 32.07
CA VAL A 356 16.28 -28.24 30.74
C VAL A 356 16.09 -26.71 30.79
N GLU A 357 15.28 -26.16 31.70
CA GLU A 357 15.20 -24.71 31.92
C GLU A 357 16.50 -24.16 32.51
N VAL A 358 17.19 -24.94 33.35
CA VAL A 358 18.50 -24.58 33.90
C VAL A 358 19.55 -24.53 32.79
N LYS A 359 19.57 -25.51 31.87
CA LYS A 359 20.42 -25.50 30.67
C LYS A 359 20.16 -24.29 29.78
N ALA A 360 18.89 -24.06 29.42
CA ALA A 360 18.50 -22.92 28.58
C ALA A 360 18.88 -21.57 29.21
N TRP A 361 18.74 -21.43 30.53
CA TRP A 361 19.13 -20.22 31.26
C TRP A 361 20.65 -20.09 31.48
N ALA A 362 21.38 -21.21 31.62
CA ALA A 362 22.84 -21.22 31.64
C ALA A 362 23.41 -20.68 30.33
N LEU A 363 22.93 -21.19 29.19
CA LEU A 363 23.32 -20.74 27.86
C LEU A 363 22.96 -19.26 27.61
N TYR A 364 21.86 -18.76 28.19
CA TYR A 364 21.52 -17.33 28.16
C TYR A 364 22.53 -16.47 28.93
N LEU A 365 22.89 -16.86 30.15
CA LEU A 365 23.90 -16.15 30.94
C LEU A 365 25.30 -16.27 30.30
N GLN A 366 25.62 -17.37 29.60
CA GLN A 366 26.84 -17.52 28.82
C GLN A 366 26.86 -16.58 27.61
N LEU A 367 25.79 -16.55 26.79
CA LEU A 367 25.62 -15.58 25.69
C LEU A 367 25.84 -14.16 26.18
N LYS A 368 25.19 -13.80 27.29
CA LYS A 368 25.27 -12.47 27.89
C LYS A 368 26.63 -12.17 28.53
N ALA A 369 27.37 -13.18 29.00
CA ALA A 369 28.75 -13.03 29.44
C ALA A 369 29.74 -12.83 28.27
N PHE A 370 29.50 -13.45 27.10
CA PHE A 370 30.28 -13.20 25.89
C PHE A 370 30.05 -11.80 25.30
N LEU A 371 28.80 -11.32 25.29
CA LEU A 371 28.42 -10.01 24.71
C LEU A 371 28.54 -8.84 25.70
N GLY A 372 28.41 -9.10 27.01
CA GLY A 372 28.54 -8.08 28.06
C GLY A 372 27.58 -6.90 27.85
N GLN A 373 28.14 -5.72 27.60
CA GLN A 373 27.37 -4.48 27.36
C GLN A 373 27.02 -4.24 25.88
N SER A 374 27.56 -5.00 24.92
CA SER A 374 27.23 -4.85 23.49
C SER A 374 26.02 -5.68 23.05
N MET A 375 25.35 -6.40 23.97
CA MET A 375 24.15 -7.18 23.65
C MET A 375 23.02 -6.26 23.15
N THR A 376 22.58 -6.47 21.91
CA THR A 376 21.65 -5.58 21.20
C THR A 376 20.20 -5.83 21.61
N MET A 377 19.35 -4.82 21.41
CA MET A 377 17.90 -4.94 21.68
C MET A 377 17.23 -6.05 20.86
N GLU A 378 17.77 -6.36 19.67
CA GLU A 378 17.28 -7.40 18.77
C GLU A 378 17.65 -8.80 19.27
N GLU A 379 18.84 -9.00 19.87
CA GLU A 379 19.21 -10.27 20.51
C GLU A 379 18.32 -10.60 21.70
N TYR A 380 18.00 -9.60 22.53
CA TYR A 380 17.03 -9.77 23.61
C TYR A 380 15.64 -10.14 23.08
N ASP A 381 15.19 -9.55 21.97
CA ASP A 381 13.93 -9.93 21.32
C ASP A 381 13.99 -11.37 20.80
N GLN A 382 15.03 -11.74 20.05
CA GLN A 382 15.19 -13.09 19.48
C GLN A 382 15.13 -14.18 20.56
N VAL A 383 15.85 -14.01 21.66
CA VAL A 383 15.82 -14.98 22.78
C VAL A 383 14.47 -14.94 23.52
N SER A 384 13.89 -13.76 23.75
CA SER A 384 12.59 -13.64 24.44
C SER A 384 11.44 -14.24 23.60
N ILE A 385 11.39 -13.96 22.30
CA ILE A 385 10.45 -14.57 21.33
C ILE A 385 10.68 -16.09 21.25
N GLY A 386 11.95 -16.53 21.23
CA GLY A 386 12.31 -17.95 21.25
C GLY A 386 11.75 -18.68 22.46
N PHE A 387 11.90 -18.12 23.66
CA PHE A 387 11.31 -18.68 24.88
C PHE A 387 9.77 -18.55 24.93
N LEU A 388 9.17 -17.50 24.35
CA LEU A 388 7.70 -17.44 24.18
C LEU A 388 7.21 -18.59 23.30
N LYS A 389 7.76 -18.77 22.10
CA LYS A 389 7.39 -19.84 21.16
C LYS A 389 7.61 -21.25 21.73
N ALA A 390 8.60 -21.41 22.62
CA ALA A 390 8.85 -22.64 23.36
C ALA A 390 7.95 -22.83 24.61
N GLY A 391 7.00 -21.92 24.89
CA GLY A 391 6.11 -21.98 26.06
C GLY A 391 6.77 -21.63 27.39
N ARG A 392 8.06 -21.25 27.41
CA ARG A 392 8.84 -20.96 28.63
C ARG A 392 8.66 -19.50 29.07
N LEU A 393 7.41 -19.13 29.37
CA LEU A 393 6.97 -17.77 29.73
C LEU A 393 7.80 -17.15 30.88
N GLY A 394 8.22 -17.98 31.84
CA GLY A 394 9.07 -17.57 32.97
C GLY A 394 10.50 -17.16 32.59
N LEU A 395 11.08 -17.77 31.54
CA LEU A 395 12.38 -17.37 30.99
C LEU A 395 12.21 -16.16 30.08
N ALA A 396 11.20 -16.17 29.20
CA ALA A 396 10.92 -15.07 28.26
C ALA A 396 10.78 -13.70 28.94
N ILE A 397 10.05 -13.65 30.07
CA ILE A 397 9.88 -12.41 30.86
C ILE A 397 11.16 -11.99 31.59
N ALA A 398 12.04 -12.92 31.95
CA ALA A 398 13.31 -12.62 32.60
C ALA A 398 14.32 -12.02 31.61
N VAL A 399 14.33 -12.50 30.36
CA VAL A 399 15.08 -11.88 29.24
C VAL A 399 14.52 -10.48 28.91
N PHE A 400 13.20 -10.32 28.84
CA PHE A 400 12.59 -9.01 28.60
C PHE A 400 12.79 -8.02 29.77
N LYS A 401 12.82 -8.51 31.02
CA LYS A 401 13.25 -7.75 32.20
C LYS A 401 14.66 -7.23 32.02
N ASP A 402 15.62 -8.10 31.69
CA ASP A 402 17.03 -7.72 31.48
C ASP A 402 17.17 -6.65 30.38
N MET A 403 16.48 -6.80 29.25
CA MET A 403 16.46 -5.80 28.18
C MET A 403 15.98 -4.42 28.65
N MET A 404 15.03 -4.38 29.58
CA MET A 404 14.47 -3.13 30.14
C MET A 404 15.32 -2.53 31.28
N VAL A 405 16.33 -3.27 31.76
CA VAL A 405 17.14 -2.98 32.96
C VAL A 405 18.61 -2.71 32.61
N THR A 406 19.12 -3.35 31.56
CA THR A 406 20.48 -3.18 31.01
C THR A 406 20.75 -1.71 30.72
N GLY A 407 21.92 -1.22 31.14
CA GLY A 407 22.31 0.19 31.00
C GLY A 407 21.53 1.20 31.86
N ARG A 408 20.60 0.76 32.72
CA ARG A 408 19.76 1.65 33.56
C ARG A 408 19.79 1.32 35.06
N ASP A 409 19.82 0.03 35.40
CA ASP A 409 19.69 -0.43 36.80
C ASP A 409 20.43 -1.77 36.97
N PRO A 410 21.78 -1.77 36.95
CA PRO A 410 22.57 -3.00 36.95
C PRO A 410 22.35 -3.90 38.17
N ALA A 411 21.80 -3.38 39.27
CA ALA A 411 21.48 -4.15 40.47
C ALA A 411 20.33 -5.17 40.29
N HIS A 412 19.49 -4.99 39.26
CA HIS A 412 18.38 -5.91 38.95
C HIS A 412 18.63 -6.80 37.72
N ASP A 413 19.82 -6.69 37.13
CA ASP A 413 20.23 -7.47 35.97
C ASP A 413 20.55 -8.93 36.33
N SER A 414 20.16 -9.89 35.49
CA SER A 414 20.37 -11.31 35.81
C SER A 414 21.84 -11.73 35.92
N THR A 415 22.80 -11.04 35.30
CA THR A 415 24.23 -11.35 35.48
C THR A 415 24.70 -10.90 36.87
N SER A 416 24.42 -9.66 37.25
CA SER A 416 24.74 -9.12 38.59
C SER A 416 24.05 -9.91 39.71
N LEU A 417 22.79 -10.32 39.52
CA LEU A 417 22.06 -11.16 40.47
C LEU A 417 22.69 -12.56 40.61
N TYR A 418 23.15 -13.17 39.52
CA TYR A 418 23.87 -14.45 39.55
C TYR A 418 25.24 -14.31 40.24
N GLN A 419 25.99 -13.25 39.95
CA GLN A 419 27.27 -12.96 40.62
C GLN A 419 27.09 -12.74 42.13
N ALA A 420 26.12 -11.92 42.52
CA ALA A 420 25.82 -11.64 43.93
C ALA A 420 25.40 -12.90 44.70
N ALA A 421 24.63 -13.78 44.07
CA ALA A 421 24.20 -15.04 44.69
C ALA A 421 25.34 -16.08 44.82
N LEU A 422 26.44 -15.93 44.07
CA LEU A 422 27.63 -16.78 44.14
C LEU A 422 28.85 -16.12 44.82
N GLY A 423 28.72 -14.87 45.26
CA GLY A 423 29.84 -14.10 45.85
C GLY A 423 30.96 -13.75 44.87
N LEU A 424 30.70 -13.78 43.56
CA LEU A 424 31.70 -13.51 42.52
C LEU A 424 31.96 -12.02 42.36
N VAL A 425 33.23 -11.62 42.25
CA VAL A 425 33.68 -10.23 42.09
C VAL A 425 34.43 -10.06 40.77
N GLY A 426 34.04 -9.08 39.96
CA GLY A 426 34.61 -8.81 38.62
C GLY A 426 33.60 -9.05 37.49
N ASN A 427 34.09 -9.20 36.25
CA ASN A 427 33.22 -9.50 35.09
C ASN A 427 33.01 -11.01 34.97
N LEU A 428 31.75 -11.45 34.83
CA LEU A 428 31.37 -12.85 34.63
C LEU A 428 32.02 -13.40 33.36
N GLN A 429 32.76 -14.50 33.48
CA GLN A 429 33.28 -15.22 32.31
C GLN A 429 32.25 -16.25 31.85
N ALA A 430 32.07 -16.43 30.54
CA ALA A 430 31.11 -17.43 30.04
C ALA A 430 31.46 -18.85 30.53
N SER A 431 32.76 -19.18 30.62
CA SER A 431 33.25 -20.46 31.16
C SER A 431 33.06 -20.65 32.67
N SER A 432 32.63 -19.63 33.42
CA SER A 432 32.32 -19.74 34.85
C SER A 432 30.82 -19.88 35.16
N VAL A 433 29.96 -20.01 34.13
CA VAL A 433 28.52 -20.25 34.31
C VAL A 433 28.24 -21.75 34.27
N SER A 434 27.90 -22.35 35.41
CA SER A 434 27.58 -23.78 35.53
C SER A 434 26.11 -24.06 35.85
N GLU A 435 25.60 -25.17 35.31
CA GLU A 435 24.26 -25.70 35.61
C GLU A 435 24.09 -26.04 37.09
N GLN A 436 25.16 -26.55 37.73
CA GLN A 436 25.14 -26.93 39.15
C GLN A 436 25.00 -25.70 40.06
N ASP A 437 25.59 -24.57 39.69
CA ASP A 437 25.51 -23.33 40.46
C ASP A 437 24.16 -22.62 40.28
N LEU A 438 23.56 -22.70 39.09
CA LEU A 438 22.19 -22.24 38.87
C LEU A 438 21.15 -23.05 39.68
N ASN A 439 21.36 -24.36 39.83
CA ASN A 439 20.54 -25.18 40.73
C ASN A 439 20.66 -24.75 42.21
N LYS A 440 21.83 -24.27 42.66
CA LYS A 440 22.03 -23.74 44.02
C LYS A 440 21.34 -22.38 44.23
N VAL A 441 21.39 -21.50 43.23
CA VAL A 441 20.81 -20.13 43.29
C VAL A 441 19.27 -20.13 43.13
N SER A 442 18.72 -21.20 42.56
CA SER A 442 17.33 -21.36 42.10
C SER A 442 16.92 -20.38 41.01
N LEU A 443 16.48 -20.92 39.86
CA LEU A 443 15.94 -20.13 38.74
C LEU A 443 14.79 -19.20 39.15
N SER A 444 14.00 -19.58 40.15
CA SER A 444 12.93 -18.73 40.68
C SER A 444 13.45 -17.36 41.09
N THR A 445 14.62 -17.30 41.73
CA THR A 445 15.24 -16.07 42.25
C THR A 445 15.63 -15.12 41.13
N LEU A 446 16.25 -15.64 40.06
CA LEU A 446 16.75 -14.84 38.93
C LEU A 446 15.62 -14.36 37.99
N THR A 447 14.55 -15.16 37.89
CA THR A 447 13.33 -14.90 37.09
C THR A 447 12.23 -14.14 37.84
N VAL A 448 12.44 -13.75 39.11
CA VAL A 448 11.53 -12.84 39.82
C VAL A 448 11.51 -11.49 39.12
N LEU A 449 10.31 -11.01 38.82
CA LEU A 449 10.11 -9.69 38.24
C LEU A 449 10.07 -8.62 39.36
N PRO A 450 10.90 -7.57 39.32
CA PRO A 450 10.82 -6.46 40.28
C PRO A 450 9.42 -5.85 40.36
N ARG A 451 8.94 -5.49 41.57
CA ARG A 451 7.56 -4.98 41.80
C ARG A 451 7.16 -3.85 40.84
N LYS A 452 8.10 -2.97 40.47
CA LYS A 452 7.90 -1.88 39.50
C LYS A 452 7.40 -2.34 38.13
N PHE A 453 7.69 -3.57 37.72
CA PHE A 453 7.27 -4.15 36.43
C PHE A 453 6.07 -5.10 36.54
N GLN A 454 5.60 -5.42 37.76
CA GLN A 454 4.41 -6.25 37.99
C GLN A 454 3.10 -5.44 37.77
N ASN A 455 2.99 -4.74 36.63
CA ASN A 455 1.89 -3.84 36.32
C ASN A 455 1.47 -3.94 34.85
N LYS A 456 0.20 -3.64 34.55
CA LYS A 456 -0.36 -3.79 33.19
C LYS A 456 0.31 -2.95 32.10
N PHE A 457 0.91 -1.79 32.42
CA PHE A 457 1.59 -0.95 31.43
C PHE A 457 2.91 -1.55 30.95
N PHE A 458 3.60 -2.34 31.79
CA PHE A 458 4.79 -3.10 31.40
C PHE A 458 4.44 -4.14 30.34
N TYR A 459 3.46 -4.99 30.61
CA TYR A 459 2.96 -5.99 29.64
C TYR A 459 2.39 -5.35 28.38
N ALA A 460 1.64 -4.24 28.49
CA ALA A 460 1.15 -3.49 27.33
C ALA A 460 2.29 -2.99 26.42
N SER A 461 3.42 -2.56 27.02
CA SER A 461 4.59 -2.11 26.27
C SER A 461 5.31 -3.26 25.57
N TRP A 462 5.44 -4.42 26.23
CA TRP A 462 5.98 -5.64 25.63
C TRP A 462 5.11 -6.13 24.46
N MET A 463 3.81 -6.27 24.68
CA MET A 463 2.83 -6.63 23.65
C MET A 463 2.87 -5.68 22.46
N LYS A 464 2.97 -4.35 22.71
CA LYS A 464 3.11 -3.36 21.64
C LYS A 464 4.38 -3.59 20.81
N LYS A 465 5.51 -3.95 21.44
CA LYS A 465 6.76 -4.28 20.74
C LYS A 465 6.58 -5.54 19.88
N LEU A 466 6.08 -6.64 20.46
CA LEU A 466 5.82 -7.90 19.75
C LEU A 466 4.87 -7.72 18.56
N ILE A 467 3.74 -7.03 18.74
CA ILE A 467 2.79 -6.71 17.65
C ILE A 467 3.45 -5.84 16.57
N GLY A 468 4.36 -4.93 16.95
CA GLY A 468 5.15 -4.13 16.00
C GLY A 468 6.14 -4.94 15.17
N MET A 469 6.66 -6.04 15.73
CA MET A 469 7.56 -7.00 15.05
C MET A 469 6.80 -8.08 14.27
N GLY A 470 5.47 -8.04 14.19
CA GLY A 470 4.64 -9.08 13.57
C GLY A 470 4.45 -10.35 14.41
N GLU A 471 5.01 -10.39 15.61
CA GLU A 471 5.00 -11.52 16.55
C GLU A 471 3.69 -11.59 17.34
N VAL A 472 2.56 -11.73 16.63
CA VAL A 472 1.21 -11.60 17.21
C VAL A 472 0.85 -12.74 18.15
N ASP A 473 1.17 -13.99 17.80
CA ASP A 473 0.94 -15.13 18.68
C ASP A 473 1.81 -15.06 19.94
N SER A 474 3.08 -14.67 19.81
CA SER A 474 3.96 -14.36 20.95
C SER A 474 3.36 -13.26 21.84
N ALA A 475 2.74 -12.23 21.26
CA ALA A 475 2.03 -11.18 22.02
C ALA A 475 0.75 -11.70 22.73
N ALA A 476 0.09 -12.72 22.18
CA ALA A 476 -1.02 -13.40 22.85
C ALA A 476 -0.55 -14.21 24.07
N MET A 477 0.62 -14.88 23.97
CA MET A 477 1.20 -15.62 25.09
C MET A 477 1.59 -14.72 26.27
N VAL A 478 1.91 -13.44 26.03
CA VAL A 478 2.09 -12.44 27.10
C VAL A 478 0.79 -12.19 27.89
N ILE A 479 -0.40 -12.36 27.29
CA ILE A 479 -1.69 -12.25 28.00
C ILE A 479 -1.89 -13.42 28.96
N GLU A 480 -1.50 -14.64 28.60
CA GLU A 480 -1.57 -15.81 29.49
C GLU A 480 -0.62 -15.64 30.69
N LEU A 481 0.59 -15.15 30.44
CA LEU A 481 1.56 -14.77 31.47
C LEU A 481 1.05 -13.64 32.39
N MET A 482 0.27 -12.70 31.88
CA MET A 482 -0.41 -11.69 32.73
C MET A 482 -1.35 -12.37 33.74
N TYR A 483 -2.18 -13.33 33.30
CA TYR A 483 -3.04 -14.12 34.20
C TYR A 483 -2.23 -14.94 35.22
N GLU A 484 -1.16 -15.62 34.81
CA GLU A 484 -0.28 -16.40 35.69
C GLU A 484 0.38 -15.56 36.78
N ARG A 485 0.73 -14.30 36.48
CA ARG A 485 1.30 -13.34 37.44
C ARG A 485 0.23 -12.53 38.19
N GLY A 486 -1.05 -12.91 38.09
CA GLY A 486 -2.18 -12.29 38.79
C GLY A 486 -2.62 -10.93 38.24
N VAL A 487 -2.03 -10.46 37.13
CA VAL A 487 -2.33 -9.17 36.51
C VAL A 487 -3.46 -9.34 35.49
N LYS A 488 -4.68 -8.89 35.82
CA LYS A 488 -5.82 -9.02 34.90
C LYS A 488 -5.66 -8.11 33.68
N PRO A 489 -5.82 -8.59 32.43
CA PRO A 489 -5.72 -7.77 31.24
C PRO A 489 -6.95 -6.88 31.03
N ASP A 490 -6.76 -5.57 30.88
CA ASP A 490 -7.80 -4.66 30.35
C ASP A 490 -8.19 -5.06 28.89
N PRO A 491 -9.41 -4.72 28.39
CA PRO A 491 -9.83 -4.97 27.01
C PRO A 491 -8.85 -4.48 25.93
N LYS A 492 -8.13 -3.38 26.19
CA LYS A 492 -7.17 -2.76 25.26
C LYS A 492 -6.02 -3.69 24.86
N HIS A 493 -5.57 -4.55 25.77
CA HIS A 493 -4.52 -5.53 25.48
C HIS A 493 -5.01 -6.53 24.43
N ILE A 494 -6.22 -7.06 24.65
CA ILE A 494 -6.81 -8.08 23.78
C ILE A 494 -7.26 -7.48 22.44
N ASN A 495 -7.86 -6.29 22.45
CA ASN A 495 -8.19 -5.53 21.24
C ASN A 495 -6.95 -5.31 20.35
N GLY A 496 -5.77 -5.08 20.94
CA GLY A 496 -4.51 -4.97 20.22
C GLY A 496 -4.12 -6.25 19.46
N VAL A 497 -4.26 -7.41 20.11
CA VAL A 497 -3.96 -8.73 19.52
C VAL A 497 -5.00 -9.15 18.48
N ILE A 498 -6.30 -8.97 18.78
CA ILE A 498 -7.40 -9.18 17.82
C ILE A 498 -7.16 -8.36 16.55
N ALA A 499 -6.89 -7.05 16.69
CA ALA A 499 -6.63 -6.18 15.55
C ALA A 499 -5.34 -6.56 14.80
N ALA A 500 -4.35 -7.16 15.47
CA ALA A 500 -3.12 -7.61 14.83
C ALA A 500 -3.32 -8.88 13.99
N TRP A 501 -3.95 -9.92 14.54
CA TRP A 501 -4.32 -11.15 13.79
C TRP A 501 -5.22 -10.83 12.58
N LEU A 502 -6.12 -9.84 12.71
CA LEU A 502 -6.99 -9.41 11.61
C LEU A 502 -6.25 -8.63 10.51
N ARG A 503 -5.15 -7.94 10.84
CA ARG A 503 -4.24 -7.30 9.85
C ARG A 503 -3.34 -8.32 9.17
N GLU A 504 -2.74 -9.22 9.94
CA GLU A 504 -1.94 -10.36 9.47
C GLU A 504 -2.74 -11.22 8.48
N GLY A 505 -4.00 -11.50 8.80
CA GLY A 505 -4.96 -12.02 7.83
C GLY A 505 -4.79 -13.50 7.48
N SER A 506 -4.01 -14.28 8.23
CA SER A 506 -4.04 -15.74 8.13
C SER A 506 -5.43 -16.29 8.48
N THR A 507 -5.78 -17.47 7.98
CA THR A 507 -7.05 -18.14 8.31
C THR A 507 -7.16 -18.46 9.80
N ALA A 508 -6.07 -18.96 10.40
CA ALA A 508 -5.98 -19.24 11.82
C ALA A 508 -6.07 -17.97 12.69
N GLY A 509 -5.31 -16.91 12.35
CA GLY A 509 -5.36 -15.62 13.05
C GLY A 509 -6.77 -15.01 13.03
N ARG A 510 -7.44 -15.02 11.87
CA ARG A 510 -8.84 -14.58 11.76
C ARG A 510 -9.80 -15.36 12.67
N GLN A 511 -9.65 -16.68 12.77
CA GLN A 511 -10.50 -17.51 13.63
C GLN A 511 -10.21 -17.26 15.13
N LYS A 512 -8.93 -17.15 15.52
CA LYS A 512 -8.54 -16.72 16.88
C LYS A 512 -9.16 -15.37 17.25
N ALA A 513 -9.08 -14.40 16.34
CA ALA A 513 -9.60 -13.05 16.53
C ALA A 513 -11.14 -12.98 16.61
N GLU A 514 -11.86 -13.68 15.74
CA GLU A 514 -13.33 -13.75 15.82
C GLU A 514 -13.78 -14.43 17.12
N ASN A 515 -13.19 -15.58 17.47
CA ASN A 515 -13.54 -16.31 18.69
C ASN A 515 -13.32 -15.47 19.95
N LEU A 516 -12.16 -14.82 20.06
CA LEU A 516 -11.79 -14.02 21.23
C LEU A 516 -12.59 -12.71 21.32
N GLY A 517 -12.88 -12.08 20.17
CA GLY A 517 -13.76 -10.91 20.10
C GLY A 517 -15.19 -11.23 20.53
N TRP A 518 -15.77 -12.33 20.05
CA TRP A 518 -17.10 -12.78 20.48
C TRP A 518 -17.15 -13.19 21.96
N ALA A 519 -16.10 -13.83 22.50
CA ALA A 519 -16.00 -14.13 23.93
C ALA A 519 -16.06 -12.84 24.79
N MET A 520 -15.33 -11.79 24.41
CA MET A 520 -15.39 -10.50 25.09
C MET A 520 -16.77 -9.83 24.97
N VAL A 521 -17.44 -9.95 23.81
CA VAL A 521 -18.80 -9.43 23.59
C VAL A 521 -19.81 -10.15 24.48
N GLN A 522 -19.77 -11.49 24.51
CA GLN A 522 -20.67 -12.31 25.33
C GLN A 522 -20.47 -12.00 26.82
N GLN A 523 -19.23 -11.96 27.30
CA GLN A 523 -18.87 -11.58 28.67
C GLN A 523 -19.40 -10.19 29.06
N ARG A 524 -19.45 -9.24 28.11
CA ARG A 524 -20.02 -7.91 28.34
C ARG A 524 -21.56 -7.97 28.45
N ILE A 525 -22.22 -8.72 27.59
CA ILE A 525 -23.68 -8.91 27.61
C ILE A 525 -24.11 -9.58 28.92
N ASP A 526 -23.43 -10.65 29.35
CA ASP A 526 -23.76 -11.34 30.60
C ASP A 526 -23.45 -10.50 31.84
N TRP A 527 -22.38 -9.68 31.79
CA TRP A 527 -22.14 -8.67 32.82
C TRP A 527 -23.23 -7.58 32.88
N VAL A 528 -23.94 -7.28 31.79
CA VAL A 528 -25.11 -6.39 31.81
C VAL A 528 -26.36 -7.11 32.35
N ARG A 529 -26.57 -8.38 31.96
CA ARG A 529 -27.70 -9.20 32.42
C ARG A 529 -27.66 -9.40 33.94
N ALA A 530 -26.52 -9.84 34.49
CA ALA A 530 -26.31 -10.00 35.93
C ALA A 530 -26.36 -8.67 36.73
N ARG A 531 -26.25 -7.52 36.03
CA ARG A 531 -26.40 -6.17 36.59
C ARG A 531 -27.65 -5.45 36.06
N THR A 532 -28.68 -6.24 35.77
CA THR A 532 -30.07 -5.82 35.56
C THR A 532 -30.99 -6.73 36.36
N ASN A 533 -30.74 -8.04 36.28
CA ASN A 533 -31.35 -9.08 37.08
C ASN A 533 -30.27 -9.61 38.04
N PRO A 534 -30.03 -8.97 39.21
CA PRO A 534 -29.28 -9.63 40.25
C PRO A 534 -30.06 -10.90 40.66
N PRO A 535 -29.40 -12.05 40.88
CA PRO A 535 -30.09 -13.19 41.46
C PRO A 535 -30.67 -12.77 42.82
N GLU A 536 -31.94 -13.07 43.05
CA GLU A 536 -32.50 -13.04 44.41
C GLU A 536 -31.64 -13.94 45.30
N LYS A 537 -31.55 -13.61 46.60
CA LYS A 537 -30.63 -14.27 47.55
C LYS A 537 -30.96 -15.77 47.72
N SER A 538 -30.50 -16.60 46.80
CA SER A 538 -30.34 -18.03 47.02
C SER A 538 -29.38 -18.20 48.22
N PRO A 539 -29.67 -19.12 49.15
CA PRO A 539 -28.69 -19.48 50.18
C PRO A 539 -27.41 -20.01 49.50
N PRO A 540 -26.24 -19.96 50.17
CA PRO A 540 -25.04 -20.56 49.62
C PRO A 540 -25.32 -22.04 49.32
N GLN A 541 -25.22 -22.43 48.05
CA GLN A 541 -25.16 -23.84 47.70
C GLN A 541 -23.82 -24.38 48.19
N ASP A 542 -23.86 -25.23 49.22
CA ASP A 542 -22.75 -26.12 49.51
C ASP A 542 -22.49 -26.96 48.26
N ILE A 543 -21.29 -26.80 47.70
CA ILE A 543 -20.88 -27.52 46.50
C ILE A 543 -20.52 -28.94 46.93
N ASN A 544 -21.38 -29.91 46.64
CA ASN A 544 -21.02 -31.33 46.67
C ASN A 544 -19.78 -31.52 45.77
N PRO A 545 -18.68 -32.13 46.27
CA PRO A 545 -17.44 -32.25 45.51
C PRO A 545 -17.48 -33.33 44.42
N ASP A 546 -18.55 -34.13 44.34
CA ASP A 546 -18.59 -35.40 43.60
C ASP A 546 -19.36 -35.35 42.26
N GLU A 547 -19.81 -34.18 41.78
CA GLU A 547 -20.32 -34.04 40.40
C GLU A 547 -19.21 -33.55 39.45
N GLU A 548 -18.81 -34.39 38.48
CA GLU A 548 -17.74 -34.05 37.53
C GLU A 548 -18.06 -32.75 36.75
N PRO A 549 -17.23 -31.70 36.85
CA PRO A 549 -17.43 -30.50 36.06
C PRO A 549 -17.21 -30.82 34.58
N SER A 550 -18.28 -30.73 33.79
CA SER A 550 -18.26 -30.88 32.33
C SER A 550 -17.09 -30.12 31.72
N ARG A 551 -16.29 -30.82 30.87
CA ARG A 551 -14.94 -30.40 30.44
C ARG A 551 -14.91 -29.14 29.56
N ILE A 552 -15.15 -27.98 30.17
CA ILE A 552 -14.85 -26.66 29.59
C ILE A 552 -13.32 -26.58 29.40
N PRO A 553 -12.80 -26.33 28.19
CA PRO A 553 -11.36 -26.18 27.96
C PRO A 553 -10.76 -25.06 28.81
N GLN A 554 -9.53 -25.23 29.33
CA GLN A 554 -8.92 -24.26 30.26
C GLN A 554 -8.87 -22.81 29.73
N PHE A 555 -8.74 -22.60 28.42
CA PHE A 555 -8.77 -21.27 27.81
C PHE A 555 -10.15 -20.58 27.88
N MET A 556 -11.24 -21.34 28.03
CA MET A 556 -12.60 -20.83 28.27
C MET A 556 -12.92 -20.65 29.77
N GLN A 557 -12.11 -21.22 30.67
CA GLN A 557 -12.29 -21.05 32.13
C GLN A 557 -11.70 -19.72 32.65
N ARG A 558 -10.80 -19.09 31.89
CA ARG A 558 -10.18 -17.80 32.27
C ARG A 558 -11.12 -16.64 31.93
N SER A 559 -11.37 -15.75 32.89
CA SER A 559 -12.28 -14.62 32.67
C SER A 559 -11.68 -13.60 31.70
N THR A 560 -12.18 -13.60 30.46
CA THR A 560 -11.91 -12.51 29.51
C THR A 560 -12.44 -11.18 30.08
N PRO A 561 -11.80 -10.06 29.77
CA PRO A 561 -12.34 -8.75 30.10
C PRO A 561 -13.55 -8.43 29.20
N PRO A 562 -14.62 -7.80 29.72
CA PRO A 562 -15.80 -7.48 28.93
C PRO A 562 -15.46 -6.47 27.82
N ALA A 563 -16.01 -6.70 26.62
CA ALA A 563 -15.82 -5.85 25.44
C ALA A 563 -16.02 -4.35 25.69
N SER A 564 -15.26 -3.56 24.94
CA SER A 564 -15.40 -2.11 24.82
C SER A 564 -15.90 -1.74 23.41
N ILE A 565 -16.28 -0.48 23.19
CA ILE A 565 -16.66 0.03 21.85
C ILE A 565 -15.56 -0.21 20.80
N GLU A 566 -14.29 -0.24 21.21
CA GLU A 566 -13.14 -0.59 20.37
C GLU A 566 -13.21 -2.06 19.90
N THR A 567 -13.58 -3.01 20.76
CA THR A 567 -13.79 -4.43 20.41
C THR A 567 -14.87 -4.57 19.33
N PHE A 568 -16.01 -3.89 19.53
CA PHE A 568 -17.09 -3.83 18.55
C PHE A 568 -16.67 -3.17 17.24
N SER A 569 -15.88 -2.09 17.30
CA SER A 569 -15.37 -1.39 16.11
C SER A 569 -14.41 -2.24 15.28
N ILE A 570 -13.55 -3.03 15.93
CA ILE A 570 -12.61 -3.95 15.26
C ILE A 570 -13.36 -5.07 14.52
N LEU A 571 -14.33 -5.70 15.18
CA LEU A 571 -15.18 -6.73 14.56
C LEU A 571 -16.02 -6.16 13.41
N LEU A 572 -16.61 -4.97 13.60
CA LEU A 572 -17.38 -4.26 12.57
C LEU A 572 -16.52 -3.96 11.33
N LEU A 573 -15.30 -3.46 11.51
CA LEU A 573 -14.38 -3.16 10.41
C LEU A 573 -14.01 -4.43 9.61
N HIS A 574 -13.86 -5.57 10.29
CA HIS A 574 -13.59 -6.86 9.64
C HIS A 574 -14.78 -7.40 8.84
N TYR A 575 -16.00 -7.40 9.41
CA TYR A 575 -17.20 -7.89 8.71
C TYR A 575 -17.65 -6.96 7.58
N SER A 576 -17.65 -5.64 7.81
CA SER A 576 -18.04 -4.66 6.79
C SER A 576 -17.04 -4.52 5.63
N ARG A 577 -15.78 -4.96 5.80
CA ARG A 577 -14.80 -5.12 4.70
C ARG A 577 -15.02 -6.37 3.86
N ARG A 578 -15.79 -7.35 4.35
CA ARG A 578 -16.11 -8.61 3.66
C ARG A 578 -17.48 -8.62 2.98
N GLY A 579 -18.33 -7.63 3.28
CA GLY A 579 -19.75 -7.66 2.90
C GLY A 579 -20.57 -8.63 3.75
N ASP A 580 -20.09 -9.02 4.94
CA ASP A 580 -20.86 -9.85 5.87
C ASP A 580 -21.87 -8.96 6.63
N ASP A 581 -22.92 -8.55 5.91
CA ASP A 581 -23.99 -7.72 6.43
C ASP A 581 -24.76 -8.41 7.56
N ASN A 582 -24.87 -9.75 7.52
CA ASN A 582 -25.54 -10.54 8.56
C ASN A 582 -24.81 -10.45 9.91
N LYS A 583 -23.48 -10.71 9.94
CA LYS A 583 -22.69 -10.50 11.17
C LYS A 583 -22.62 -9.02 11.56
N THR A 584 -22.64 -8.09 10.59
CA THR A 584 -22.66 -6.65 10.86
C THR A 584 -23.94 -6.22 11.58
N GLN A 585 -25.11 -6.63 11.11
CA GLN A 585 -26.40 -6.35 11.77
C GLN A 585 -26.49 -7.01 13.15
N TYR A 586 -26.05 -8.28 13.26
CA TYR A 586 -26.03 -9.00 14.54
C TYR A 586 -25.11 -8.31 15.57
N LEU A 587 -23.93 -7.86 15.16
CA LEU A 587 -22.99 -7.11 16.01
C LEU A 587 -23.56 -5.76 16.47
N VAL A 588 -24.30 -5.05 15.61
CA VAL A 588 -25.02 -3.81 15.98
C VAL A 588 -26.11 -4.10 17.01
N LYS A 589 -26.87 -5.20 16.87
CA LYS A 589 -27.81 -5.65 17.91
C LYS A 589 -27.09 -5.94 19.24
N CYS A 590 -26.01 -6.72 19.19
CA CYS A 590 -25.22 -7.07 20.38
C CYS A 590 -24.62 -5.83 21.08
N LEU A 591 -24.38 -4.72 20.38
CA LEU A 591 -23.93 -3.46 20.99
C LEU A 591 -25.00 -2.86 21.91
N SER A 592 -26.28 -2.96 21.51
CA SER A 592 -27.44 -2.56 22.32
C SER A 592 -27.62 -3.49 23.53
N ASP A 593 -27.57 -4.81 23.31
CA ASP A 593 -27.63 -5.82 24.39
C ASP A 593 -26.49 -5.64 25.41
N ALA A 594 -25.30 -5.24 24.94
CA ALA A 594 -24.14 -4.91 25.75
C ALA A 594 -24.23 -3.56 26.48
N ARG A 595 -25.28 -2.75 26.23
CA ARG A 595 -25.43 -1.36 26.69
C ARG A 595 -24.13 -0.57 26.53
N ILE A 596 -23.61 -0.49 25.31
CA ILE A 596 -22.48 0.36 24.95
C ILE A 596 -22.98 1.41 23.93
N HIS A 597 -22.74 2.68 24.22
CA HIS A 597 -23.06 3.74 23.26
C HIS A 597 -22.06 3.71 22.08
N PRO A 598 -22.52 3.86 20.83
CA PRO A 598 -21.65 4.07 19.70
C PRO A 598 -20.78 5.32 19.89
N ASN A 599 -19.62 5.33 19.21
CA ASN A 599 -18.80 6.54 19.04
C ASN A 599 -18.68 6.85 17.54
N SER A 600 -18.14 8.03 17.22
CA SER A 600 -17.93 8.47 15.83
C SER A 600 -17.17 7.42 15.00
N TYR A 601 -16.12 6.82 15.54
CA TYR A 601 -15.36 5.75 14.88
C TYR A 601 -16.23 4.53 14.48
N PHE A 602 -17.13 4.06 15.35
CA PHE A 602 -18.07 2.98 15.03
C PHE A 602 -19.12 3.41 14.00
N MET A 603 -19.61 4.65 14.11
CA MET A 603 -20.54 5.26 13.16
C MET A 603 -19.92 5.39 11.76
N ASN A 604 -18.68 5.89 11.66
CA ASN A 604 -17.95 6.07 10.41
C ASN A 604 -17.75 4.74 9.68
N HIS A 605 -17.45 3.65 10.38
CA HIS A 605 -17.36 2.32 9.76
C HIS A 605 -18.69 1.84 9.16
N LEU A 606 -19.83 2.17 9.79
CA LEU A 606 -21.16 1.88 9.25
C LEU A 606 -21.54 2.78 8.05
N LEU A 607 -21.10 4.04 8.03
CA LEU A 607 -21.30 4.93 6.88
C LEU A 607 -20.43 4.51 5.68
N TYR A 608 -19.14 4.24 5.92
CA TYR A 608 -18.23 3.71 4.92
C TYR A 608 -18.66 2.32 4.39
N ALA A 609 -19.43 1.55 5.16
CA ALA A 609 -20.03 0.30 4.68
C ALA A 609 -21.12 0.54 3.62
N GLU A 610 -22.05 1.47 3.85
CA GLU A 610 -23.08 1.79 2.84
C GLU A 610 -22.50 2.58 1.66
N LEU A 611 -21.47 3.40 1.88
CA LEU A 611 -20.73 4.07 0.81
C LEU A 611 -20.10 3.06 -0.18
N ARG A 612 -19.54 1.96 0.34
CA ARG A 612 -19.01 0.86 -0.51
C ARG A 612 -20.10 0.15 -1.33
N LYS A 613 -21.36 0.18 -0.87
CA LYS A 613 -22.53 -0.29 -1.64
C LYS A 613 -23.11 0.78 -2.57
N GLN A 614 -22.64 2.02 -2.48
CA GLN A 614 -23.15 3.21 -3.15
C GLN A 614 -24.61 3.55 -2.79
N ASP A 615 -25.09 3.11 -1.62
CA ASP A 615 -26.42 3.44 -1.12
C ASP A 615 -26.42 4.79 -0.37
N ILE A 616 -26.59 5.85 -1.16
CA ILE A 616 -26.67 7.25 -0.72
C ILE A 616 -27.82 7.45 0.29
N ALA A 617 -28.95 6.74 0.11
CA ALA A 617 -30.16 6.90 0.93
C ALA A 617 -29.98 6.27 2.32
N SER A 618 -29.52 5.02 2.38
CA SER A 618 -29.25 4.33 3.65
C SER A 618 -28.09 4.97 4.41
N LEU A 619 -27.06 5.48 3.71
CA LEU A 619 -25.97 6.23 4.34
C LEU A 619 -26.48 7.49 5.05
N TRP A 620 -27.28 8.32 4.37
CA TRP A 620 -27.80 9.56 4.95
C TRP A 620 -28.81 9.31 6.08
N SER A 621 -29.73 8.34 5.89
CA SER A 621 -30.66 7.91 6.93
C SER A 621 -29.94 7.43 8.19
N LYS A 622 -28.86 6.64 8.03
CA LYS A 622 -28.05 6.16 9.14
C LYS A 622 -27.24 7.29 9.80
N PHE A 623 -26.71 8.24 9.04
CA PHE A 623 -26.07 9.43 9.60
C PHE A 623 -27.03 10.18 10.51
N LEU A 624 -28.23 10.54 10.03
CA LEU A 624 -29.23 11.26 10.82
C LEU A 624 -29.64 10.47 12.08
N SER A 625 -29.87 9.16 11.94
CA SER A 625 -30.24 8.29 13.05
C SER A 625 -29.15 8.18 14.13
N MET A 626 -27.88 8.05 13.73
CA MET A 626 -26.77 7.91 14.69
C MET A 626 -26.36 9.26 15.30
N SER A 627 -26.36 10.35 14.53
CA SER A 627 -26.03 11.71 15.00
C SER A 627 -26.92 12.21 16.13
N ALA A 628 -28.14 11.67 16.28
CA ALA A 628 -29.02 11.97 17.41
C ALA A 628 -28.49 11.44 18.78
N SER A 629 -27.50 10.54 18.78
CA SER A 629 -26.92 9.91 19.97
C SER A 629 -25.40 9.93 20.04
N THR A 630 -24.74 10.13 18.88
CA THR A 630 -23.30 10.04 18.68
C THR A 630 -22.83 11.34 18.05
N GLN A 631 -21.93 12.08 18.70
CA GLN A 631 -21.34 13.26 18.05
C GLN A 631 -20.49 12.81 16.85
N PRO A 632 -20.68 13.41 15.65
CA PRO A 632 -19.83 13.13 14.49
C PRO A 632 -18.45 13.76 14.65
N ASP A 633 -17.51 13.40 13.76
CA ASP A 633 -16.18 13.99 13.63
C ASP A 633 -15.83 14.34 12.17
N LEU A 634 -14.64 14.88 11.92
CA LEU A 634 -14.19 15.24 10.57
C LEU A 634 -14.18 14.06 9.60
N GLU A 635 -13.94 12.84 10.07
CA GLU A 635 -13.95 11.63 9.24
C GLU A 635 -15.41 11.20 8.95
N THR A 636 -16.37 11.51 9.84
CA THR A 636 -17.81 11.43 9.51
C THR A 636 -18.13 12.35 8.33
N TYR A 637 -17.68 13.61 8.39
CA TYR A 637 -17.92 14.56 7.30
C TYR A 637 -17.15 14.21 6.03
N ALA A 638 -15.92 13.68 6.12
CA ALA A 638 -15.20 13.14 4.98
C ALA A 638 -16.03 12.04 4.26
N CYS A 639 -16.58 11.08 5.00
CA CYS A 639 -17.46 10.06 4.45
C CYS A 639 -18.75 10.64 3.82
N LEU A 640 -19.31 11.71 4.38
CA LEU A 640 -20.46 12.41 3.78
C LEU A 640 -20.10 13.12 2.48
N TRP A 641 -18.94 13.78 2.41
CA TRP A 641 -18.45 14.41 1.18
C TRP A 641 -18.01 13.38 0.12
N ASP A 642 -17.54 12.20 0.54
CA ASP A 642 -17.35 11.06 -0.37
C ASP A 642 -18.67 10.60 -1.00
N CYS A 643 -19.74 10.55 -0.20
CA CYS A 643 -21.10 10.33 -0.70
C CYS A 643 -21.57 11.47 -1.63
N GLY A 644 -21.26 12.73 -1.26
CA GLY A 644 -21.51 13.92 -2.07
C GLY A 644 -20.89 13.84 -3.48
N LYS A 645 -19.66 13.32 -3.61
CA LYS A 645 -19.02 13.08 -4.93
C LYS A 645 -19.80 12.09 -5.80
N LEU A 646 -20.59 11.17 -5.23
CA LEU A 646 -21.48 10.26 -5.97
C LEU A 646 -22.81 10.94 -6.33
N GLN A 647 -23.39 11.70 -5.40
CA GLN A 647 -24.69 12.37 -5.51
C GLN A 647 -24.67 13.58 -6.47
N TYR A 648 -23.64 14.42 -6.40
CA TYR A 648 -23.58 15.67 -7.16
C TYR A 648 -23.01 15.47 -8.58
N ASP A 649 -22.42 14.32 -8.89
CA ASP A 649 -21.98 13.94 -10.23
C ASP A 649 -23.19 13.66 -11.14
N ARG A 650 -23.67 14.72 -11.81
CA ARG A 650 -24.79 14.67 -12.77
C ARG A 650 -24.55 13.77 -14.00
N GLY A 651 -23.36 13.15 -14.15
CA GLY A 651 -23.08 12.08 -15.11
C GLY A 651 -23.54 10.67 -14.66
N ARG A 652 -24.03 10.55 -13.43
CA ARG A 652 -24.54 9.29 -12.82
C ARG A 652 -26.06 9.25 -12.79
N THR A 653 -26.59 8.03 -12.65
CA THR A 653 -28.03 7.75 -12.56
C THR A 653 -28.58 7.78 -11.12
N ALA A 654 -27.70 7.78 -10.11
CA ALA A 654 -28.06 7.71 -8.70
C ALA A 654 -28.16 9.12 -8.09
N PHE A 655 -29.23 9.84 -8.41
CA PHE A 655 -29.60 11.08 -7.72
C PHE A 655 -30.71 10.80 -6.70
N VAL A 656 -30.39 10.94 -5.41
CA VAL A 656 -31.33 10.72 -4.29
C VAL A 656 -31.82 12.07 -3.78
N ALA A 657 -33.10 12.39 -4.03
CA ALA A 657 -33.68 13.70 -3.70
C ALA A 657 -33.71 14.02 -2.18
N GLY A 658 -33.51 13.03 -1.31
CA GLY A 658 -33.45 13.20 0.15
C GLY A 658 -32.04 13.41 0.72
N PHE A 659 -30.98 13.46 -0.11
CA PHE A 659 -29.62 13.79 0.34
C PHE A 659 -29.40 15.32 0.24
N PRO A 660 -28.74 15.96 1.22
CA PRO A 660 -28.58 17.41 1.26
C PRO A 660 -27.83 17.98 0.05
N THR A 661 -28.12 19.23 -0.30
CA THR A 661 -27.27 20.03 -1.19
C THR A 661 -25.88 20.24 -0.59
N ALA A 662 -24.90 20.60 -1.44
CA ALA A 662 -23.55 20.92 -0.98
C ALA A 662 -23.56 22.04 0.08
N ARG A 663 -24.48 23.01 -0.05
CA ARG A 663 -24.66 24.09 0.92
C ARG A 663 -25.15 23.58 2.27
N GLU A 664 -26.24 22.81 2.29
CA GLU A 664 -26.79 22.25 3.53
C GLU A 664 -25.80 21.33 4.25
N LEU A 665 -25.01 20.54 3.50
CA LEU A 665 -23.97 19.68 4.06
C LEU A 665 -22.80 20.49 4.66
N PHE A 666 -22.38 21.57 4.00
CA PHE A 666 -21.35 22.47 4.52
C PHE A 666 -21.84 23.25 5.74
N ALA A 667 -23.05 23.82 5.70
CA ALA A 667 -23.69 24.48 6.83
C ALA A 667 -23.88 23.51 8.02
N ASN A 668 -24.19 22.24 7.78
CA ASN A 668 -24.26 21.21 8.83
C ASN A 668 -22.89 20.97 9.49
N MET A 669 -21.82 20.84 8.68
CA MET A 669 -20.44 20.69 9.16
C MET A 669 -19.97 21.91 9.96
N MET A 670 -20.25 23.13 9.48
CA MET A 670 -19.88 24.37 10.16
C MET A 670 -20.68 24.60 11.44
N ARG A 671 -21.96 24.20 11.46
CA ARG A 671 -22.77 24.15 12.68
C ARG A 671 -22.23 23.15 13.70
N TRP A 672 -21.82 21.96 13.26
CA TRP A 672 -21.14 20.99 14.15
C TRP A 672 -19.86 21.59 14.74
N TYR A 673 -18.98 22.15 13.91
CA TYR A 673 -17.71 22.74 14.33
C TYR A 673 -17.89 23.87 15.35
N THR A 674 -18.84 24.78 15.12
CA THR A 674 -19.14 25.89 16.05
C THR A 674 -19.72 25.41 17.39
N HIS A 675 -20.37 24.25 17.43
CA HIS A 675 -20.89 23.65 18.67
C HIS A 675 -19.83 22.81 19.42
N LEU A 676 -18.62 22.61 18.88
CA LEU A 676 -17.51 22.00 19.61
C LEU A 676 -17.00 22.96 20.71
N PRO A 677 -16.55 22.45 21.87
CA PRO A 677 -15.79 23.24 22.83
C PRO A 677 -14.46 23.70 22.22
N VAL A 678 -13.85 24.78 22.72
CA VAL A 678 -12.61 25.37 22.18
C VAL A 678 -11.51 24.33 21.93
N ARG A 679 -11.27 23.39 22.87
CA ARG A 679 -10.29 22.30 22.68
C ARG A 679 -10.63 21.32 21.54
N GLY A 680 -11.92 21.15 21.24
CA GLY A 680 -12.40 20.39 20.09
C GLY A 680 -12.26 21.16 18.79
N GLN A 681 -12.48 22.48 18.80
CA GLN A 681 -12.21 23.34 17.64
C GLN A 681 -10.71 23.36 17.29
N THR A 682 -9.82 23.49 18.28
CA THR A 682 -8.36 23.38 18.07
C THR A 682 -7.98 22.02 17.49
N ALA A 683 -8.46 20.92 18.07
CA ALA A 683 -8.19 19.57 17.55
C ALA A 683 -8.74 19.39 16.12
N ALA A 684 -9.93 19.90 15.81
CA ALA A 684 -10.49 19.86 14.47
C ALA A 684 -9.70 20.74 13.48
N ARG A 685 -9.06 21.83 13.91
CA ARG A 685 -8.10 22.58 13.08
C ARG A 685 -6.82 21.78 12.81
N GLU A 686 -6.27 21.13 13.82
CA GLU A 686 -5.08 20.27 13.70
C GLU A 686 -5.33 18.99 12.87
N GLU A 687 -6.56 18.46 12.87
CA GLU A 687 -6.97 17.24 12.15
C GLU A 687 -7.58 17.53 10.76
N PHE A 688 -7.82 18.80 10.38
CA PHE A 688 -8.30 19.16 9.04
C PHE A 688 -7.21 18.89 7.98
N SER A 689 -7.60 18.36 6.83
CA SER A 689 -6.68 17.81 5.82
C SER A 689 -6.91 18.42 4.45
N LYS A 690 -5.84 18.56 3.65
CA LYS A 690 -5.93 19.10 2.29
C LYS A 690 -6.87 18.27 1.42
N GLU A 691 -6.81 16.94 1.52
CA GLU A 691 -7.74 16.10 0.74
C GLU A 691 -9.22 16.33 1.13
N LEU A 692 -9.52 16.76 2.37
CA LEU A 692 -10.88 17.14 2.77
C LEU A 692 -11.27 18.50 2.19
N TYR A 693 -10.37 19.48 2.17
CA TYR A 693 -10.55 20.76 1.48
C TYR A 693 -10.86 20.56 -0.02
N ASP A 694 -9.96 19.89 -0.74
CA ASP A 694 -10.09 19.58 -2.17
C ASP A 694 -11.41 18.84 -2.47
N GLN A 695 -11.85 17.98 -1.54
CA GLN A 695 -13.08 17.19 -1.62
C GLN A 695 -14.35 18.00 -1.39
N ILE A 696 -14.33 18.97 -0.46
CA ILE A 696 -15.43 19.93 -0.26
C ILE A 696 -15.58 20.81 -1.51
N ILE A 697 -14.49 21.44 -1.97
CA ILE A 697 -14.52 22.31 -3.15
C ILE A 697 -14.96 21.52 -4.38
N ARG A 698 -14.43 20.30 -4.60
CA ARG A 698 -14.88 19.40 -5.69
C ARG A 698 -16.38 19.13 -5.65
N CYS A 699 -17.02 19.07 -4.48
CA CYS A 699 -18.46 18.86 -4.38
C CYS A 699 -19.28 20.10 -4.79
N PHE A 700 -18.83 21.31 -4.45
CA PHE A 700 -19.40 22.56 -4.99
C PHE A 700 -19.16 22.70 -6.52
N CYS A 701 -17.99 22.28 -7.01
CA CYS A 701 -17.69 22.22 -8.43
C CYS A 701 -18.61 21.24 -9.19
N LEU A 702 -18.94 20.08 -8.60
CA LEU A 702 -19.85 19.09 -9.18
C LEU A 702 -21.32 19.55 -9.14
N SER A 703 -21.76 20.21 -8.06
CA SER A 703 -23.12 20.76 -7.97
C SER A 703 -23.37 21.92 -8.96
N LYS A 704 -22.29 22.57 -9.43
CA LYS A 704 -22.24 23.79 -10.28
C LYS A 704 -22.67 25.07 -9.56
N ASP A 705 -22.31 25.20 -8.28
CA ASP A 705 -22.71 26.29 -7.40
C ASP A 705 -21.59 27.33 -7.24
N LEU A 706 -21.51 28.33 -8.14
CA LEU A 706 -20.45 29.35 -8.10
C LEU A 706 -20.45 30.17 -6.79
N PRO A 707 -21.59 30.72 -6.29
CA PRO A 707 -21.59 31.47 -5.03
C PRO A 707 -21.17 30.59 -3.84
N GLY A 708 -21.68 29.34 -3.77
CA GLY A 708 -21.30 28.39 -2.71
C GLY A 708 -19.82 28.01 -2.77
N THR A 709 -19.24 27.93 -3.97
CA THR A 709 -17.79 27.70 -4.15
C THR A 709 -16.99 28.87 -3.57
N LEU A 710 -17.34 30.11 -3.93
CA LEU A 710 -16.66 31.33 -3.44
C LEU A 710 -16.72 31.43 -1.91
N VAL A 711 -17.91 31.30 -1.33
CA VAL A 711 -18.09 31.38 0.13
C VAL A 711 -17.38 30.22 0.85
N ALA A 712 -17.38 29.00 0.30
CA ALA A 712 -16.68 27.86 0.90
C ALA A 712 -15.15 28.06 0.92
N LEU A 713 -14.55 28.61 -0.15
CA LEU A 713 -13.12 28.93 -0.19
C LEU A 713 -12.73 29.88 0.95
N HIS A 714 -13.40 31.03 1.04
CA HIS A 714 -13.14 32.05 2.05
C HIS A 714 -13.45 31.55 3.48
N MET A 715 -14.53 30.79 3.68
CA MET A 715 -14.86 30.28 5.02
C MET A 715 -13.88 29.21 5.49
N ILE A 716 -13.38 28.33 4.61
CA ILE A 716 -12.39 27.33 5.00
C ILE A 716 -11.03 27.99 5.27
N GLN A 717 -10.65 29.03 4.51
CA GLN A 717 -9.47 29.84 4.81
C GLN A 717 -9.59 30.48 6.21
N ALA A 718 -10.69 31.18 6.51
CA ALA A 718 -10.87 31.84 7.80
C ALA A 718 -11.05 30.87 8.99
N THR A 719 -11.60 29.68 8.74
CA THR A 719 -11.88 28.70 9.81
C THR A 719 -10.70 27.77 10.07
N PHE A 720 -10.04 27.28 9.03
CA PHE A 720 -9.04 26.19 9.10
C PHE A 720 -7.65 26.58 8.58
N GLY A 721 -7.49 27.75 7.94
CA GLY A 721 -6.20 28.20 7.40
C GLY A 721 -5.79 27.55 6.07
N PHE A 722 -6.72 26.89 5.37
CA PHE A 722 -6.44 26.26 4.07
C PHE A 722 -6.76 27.20 2.91
N TYR A 723 -5.78 27.35 2.02
CA TYR A 723 -5.84 28.18 0.81
C TYR A 723 -5.94 27.31 -0.45
N PRO A 724 -6.47 27.86 -1.56
CA PRO A 724 -6.52 27.15 -2.84
C PRO A 724 -5.12 26.95 -3.41
N ASP A 725 -4.92 25.79 -4.04
CA ASP A 725 -3.73 25.44 -4.82
C ASP A 725 -4.10 25.23 -6.29
N ASP A 726 -3.13 24.82 -7.11
CA ASP A 726 -3.36 24.49 -8.52
C ASP A 726 -4.41 23.37 -8.72
N THR A 727 -4.55 22.44 -7.77
CA THR A 727 -5.58 21.40 -7.80
C THR A 727 -6.97 21.99 -7.63
N THR A 728 -7.09 22.94 -6.70
CA THR A 728 -8.31 23.72 -6.43
C THR A 728 -8.63 24.64 -7.62
N ALA A 729 -7.63 25.32 -8.19
CA ALA A 729 -7.76 26.11 -9.41
C ALA A 729 -8.26 25.25 -10.58
N ARG A 730 -7.64 24.08 -10.84
CA ARG A 730 -8.08 23.12 -11.87
C ARG A 730 -9.53 22.66 -11.67
N LEU A 731 -9.98 22.46 -10.42
CA LEU A 731 -11.37 22.11 -10.12
C LEU A 731 -12.35 23.24 -10.48
N ILE A 732 -11.99 24.49 -10.17
CA ILE A 732 -12.80 25.69 -10.46
C ILE A 732 -12.82 25.99 -11.96
N VAL A 733 -11.69 25.91 -12.66
CA VAL A 733 -11.61 26.02 -14.13
C VAL A 733 -12.54 25.00 -14.79
N VAL A 734 -12.51 23.75 -14.35
CA VAL A 734 -13.38 22.68 -14.87
C VAL A 734 -14.86 22.90 -14.49
N GLN A 735 -15.17 23.51 -13.36
CA GLN A 735 -16.54 23.93 -13.01
C GLN A 735 -17.07 24.99 -13.99
N VAL A 736 -16.30 26.05 -14.22
CA VAL A 736 -16.67 27.15 -15.14
C VAL A 736 -16.80 26.63 -16.57
N ALA A 737 -15.84 25.86 -17.07
CA ALA A 737 -15.90 25.28 -18.42
C ALA A 737 -17.11 24.35 -18.63
N ARG A 738 -17.61 23.71 -17.55
CA ARG A 738 -18.84 22.89 -17.56
C ARG A 738 -20.13 23.71 -17.45
N MET A 739 -20.08 25.03 -17.32
CA MET A 739 -21.28 25.89 -17.30
C MET A 739 -21.68 26.38 -18.69
N ALA A 740 -20.74 26.46 -19.63
CA ALA A 740 -21.08 26.52 -21.05
C ALA A 740 -21.88 25.25 -21.43
N GLY A 741 -23.04 25.46 -22.07
CA GLY A 741 -24.02 24.41 -22.30
C GLY A 741 -23.52 23.29 -23.22
N VAL A 742 -23.80 22.04 -22.84
CA VAL A 742 -23.60 20.87 -23.72
C VAL A 742 -24.79 20.79 -24.70
N PRO A 743 -24.58 20.60 -26.02
CA PRO A 743 -25.66 20.51 -26.99
C PRO A 743 -26.67 19.40 -26.67
N ALA A 744 -27.96 19.71 -26.87
CA ALA A 744 -29.03 18.73 -26.76
C ALA A 744 -28.81 17.56 -27.72
N GLY A 745 -28.97 16.32 -27.22
CA GLY A 745 -28.66 15.09 -27.96
C GLY A 745 -27.29 14.45 -27.62
N THR A 746 -26.38 15.16 -26.93
CA THR A 746 -25.06 14.60 -26.61
C THR A 746 -25.15 13.28 -25.79
N PRO A 747 -24.56 12.16 -26.27
CA PRO A 747 -24.71 10.86 -25.60
C PRO A 747 -24.20 10.81 -24.17
N LYS A 748 -24.89 10.04 -23.31
CA LYS A 748 -24.57 9.84 -21.88
C LYS A 748 -23.13 9.35 -21.61
N HIS A 749 -22.48 8.71 -22.58
CA HIS A 749 -21.08 8.32 -22.48
C HIS A 749 -20.13 9.53 -22.68
N ARG A 750 -20.34 10.36 -23.71
CA ARG A 750 -19.56 11.58 -23.96
C ARG A 750 -19.73 12.58 -22.80
N LEU A 751 -20.92 12.65 -22.18
CA LEU A 751 -21.19 13.43 -20.96
C LEU A 751 -20.35 13.03 -19.71
N ARG A 752 -19.75 11.83 -19.67
CA ARG A 752 -18.87 11.42 -18.56
C ARG A 752 -17.40 11.81 -18.78
N ARG A 753 -16.97 11.96 -20.04
CA ARG A 753 -15.63 12.42 -20.43
C ARG A 753 -15.67 13.85 -20.96
N LEU A 754 -16.39 14.76 -20.28
CA LEU A 754 -16.60 16.13 -20.78
C LEU A 754 -15.29 16.85 -21.13
N ALA A 755 -14.26 16.73 -20.28
CA ALA A 755 -12.94 17.35 -20.51
C ALA A 755 -12.20 16.84 -21.77
N SER A 756 -12.59 15.69 -22.35
CA SER A 756 -12.05 15.20 -23.63
C SER A 756 -12.92 15.53 -24.84
N THR A 757 -14.00 16.32 -24.67
CA THR A 757 -14.74 16.88 -25.82
C THR A 757 -14.01 18.13 -26.33
N PRO A 758 -13.88 18.36 -27.65
CA PRO A 758 -13.10 19.48 -28.19
C PRO A 758 -13.62 20.82 -27.66
N ARG A 759 -14.93 21.03 -27.68
CA ARG A 759 -15.59 22.21 -27.11
C ARG A 759 -15.34 22.42 -25.61
N SER A 760 -15.05 21.38 -24.84
CA SER A 760 -14.61 21.54 -23.45
C SER A 760 -13.13 21.86 -23.33
N LYS A 761 -12.26 21.40 -24.26
CA LYS A 761 -10.87 21.85 -24.33
C LYS A 761 -10.83 23.35 -24.67
N GLU A 762 -11.61 23.79 -25.66
CA GLU A 762 -11.82 25.21 -26.00
C GLU A 762 -12.29 26.02 -24.78
N ASN A 763 -13.36 25.58 -24.10
CA ASN A 763 -13.87 26.27 -22.91
C ASN A 763 -12.84 26.30 -21.77
N ILE A 764 -12.04 25.25 -21.56
CA ILE A 764 -10.95 25.25 -20.58
C ILE A 764 -9.87 26.26 -20.99
N GLY A 765 -9.45 26.28 -22.25
CA GLY A 765 -8.49 27.26 -22.77
C GLY A 765 -8.97 28.71 -22.64
N HIS A 766 -10.26 28.98 -22.90
CA HIS A 766 -10.87 30.28 -22.68
C HIS A 766 -10.89 30.68 -21.20
N VAL A 767 -11.09 29.73 -20.27
CA VAL A 767 -11.06 30.01 -18.83
C VAL A 767 -9.63 30.19 -18.31
N ASN A 768 -8.66 29.42 -18.82
CA ASN A 768 -7.24 29.61 -18.51
C ASN A 768 -6.77 31.01 -18.92
N ARG A 769 -7.08 31.47 -20.16
CA ARG A 769 -6.79 32.84 -20.61
C ARG A 769 -7.40 33.92 -19.72
N LEU A 770 -8.56 33.66 -19.11
CA LEU A 770 -9.16 34.59 -18.15
C LEU A 770 -8.41 34.57 -16.80
N VAL A 771 -7.92 33.42 -16.35
CA VAL A 771 -7.07 33.32 -15.15
C VAL A 771 -5.71 34.00 -15.39
N GLU A 772 -5.11 33.81 -16.57
CA GLU A 772 -3.89 34.48 -17.02
C GLU A 772 -4.06 36.00 -16.95
N ILE A 773 -5.04 36.58 -17.67
CA ILE A 773 -5.34 38.03 -17.67
C ILE A 773 -5.63 38.57 -16.25
N LEU A 774 -6.36 37.83 -15.41
CA LEU A 774 -6.62 38.23 -14.03
C LEU A 774 -5.33 38.23 -13.17
N SER A 775 -4.46 37.24 -13.38
CA SER A 775 -3.17 37.16 -12.69
C SER A 775 -2.20 38.26 -13.13
N GLU A 776 -2.19 38.63 -14.41
CA GLU A 776 -1.42 39.76 -14.96
C GLU A 776 -1.93 41.11 -14.42
N ARG A 777 -3.25 41.34 -14.43
CA ARG A 777 -3.87 42.55 -13.84
C ARG A 777 -3.46 42.73 -12.38
N LYS A 778 -3.56 41.66 -11.59
CA LYS A 778 -3.17 41.69 -10.17
C LYS A 778 -1.65 41.81 -9.98
N ALA A 779 -0.84 41.28 -10.90
CA ALA A 779 0.63 41.39 -10.85
C ALA A 779 1.08 42.84 -11.07
N ALA A 780 0.52 43.49 -12.08
CA ALA A 780 0.74 44.92 -12.33
C ALA A 780 0.30 45.78 -11.13
N ALA A 781 -0.79 45.41 -10.45
CA ALA A 781 -1.27 46.09 -9.24
C ALA A 781 -0.36 45.90 -8.01
N LEU A 782 0.43 44.82 -7.95
CA LEU A 782 1.50 44.62 -6.94
C LEU A 782 2.78 45.37 -7.31
N GLN A 783 3.21 45.30 -8.57
CA GLN A 783 4.38 46.03 -9.07
C GLN A 783 4.19 47.55 -8.93
N ALA A 784 2.98 48.07 -9.16
CA ALA A 784 2.62 49.47 -8.91
C ALA A 784 2.70 49.89 -7.43
N ARG A 785 2.81 48.93 -6.50
CA ARG A 785 3.04 49.14 -5.05
C ARG A 785 4.49 48.86 -4.64
N GLY A 786 5.36 48.48 -5.57
CA GLY A 786 6.76 48.17 -5.32
C GLY A 786 7.01 46.77 -4.73
N GLN A 787 6.17 45.78 -5.04
CA GLN A 787 6.34 44.39 -4.63
C GLN A 787 6.25 43.45 -5.85
N GLU A 788 7.18 42.50 -5.97
CA GLU A 788 7.10 41.42 -6.97
C GLU A 788 6.50 40.15 -6.37
N ILE A 789 5.82 39.34 -7.18
CA ILE A 789 5.16 38.10 -6.73
C ILE A 789 6.18 37.11 -6.13
N ASP A 790 7.42 37.13 -6.62
CA ASP A 790 8.49 36.26 -6.13
C ASP A 790 9.22 36.77 -4.88
N ASP A 791 8.93 37.99 -4.41
CA ASP A 791 9.34 38.49 -3.09
C ASP A 791 8.29 38.24 -2.00
N LEU A 792 7.03 37.94 -2.36
CA LEU A 792 5.94 37.74 -1.41
C LEU A 792 6.14 36.51 -0.52
N GLU A 793 5.69 36.60 0.75
CA GLU A 793 5.67 35.47 1.68
C GLU A 793 4.64 34.40 1.23
N LEU A 794 4.86 33.14 1.64
CA LEU A 794 4.05 32.00 1.18
C LEU A 794 2.54 32.17 1.47
N GLU A 795 2.18 32.75 2.62
CA GLU A 795 0.76 33.04 2.94
C GLU A 795 0.19 34.17 2.06
N GLU A 796 1.00 35.15 1.67
CA GLU A 796 0.57 36.25 0.80
C GLU A 796 0.32 35.76 -0.64
N ARG A 797 1.20 34.89 -1.18
CA ARG A 797 0.98 34.22 -2.48
C ARG A 797 -0.28 33.35 -2.48
N GLN A 798 -0.51 32.61 -1.40
CA GLN A 798 -1.69 31.76 -1.24
C GLN A 798 -2.99 32.56 -1.11
N ARG A 799 -2.95 33.71 -0.42
CA ARG A 799 -4.04 34.67 -0.37
C ARG A 799 -4.31 35.30 -1.75
N TYR A 800 -3.26 35.66 -2.46
CA TYR A 800 -3.35 36.21 -3.82
C TYR A 800 -3.99 35.21 -4.81
N GLN A 801 -3.64 33.92 -4.71
CA GLN A 801 -4.28 32.84 -5.46
C GLN A 801 -5.78 32.69 -5.13
N LEU A 802 -6.18 32.90 -3.86
CA LEU A 802 -7.58 32.97 -3.46
C LEU A 802 -8.31 34.17 -4.07
N GLU A 803 -7.71 35.36 -4.05
CA GLU A 803 -8.31 36.58 -4.60
C GLU A 803 -8.54 36.48 -6.13
N ILE A 804 -7.59 35.92 -6.89
CA ILE A 804 -7.76 35.65 -8.34
C ILE A 804 -8.92 34.67 -8.60
N LEU A 805 -9.02 33.59 -7.83
CA LEU A 805 -10.08 32.59 -8.02
C LEU A 805 -11.47 33.12 -7.60
N ALA A 806 -11.54 33.99 -6.60
CA ALA A 806 -12.76 34.69 -6.23
C ALA A 806 -13.21 35.68 -7.32
N GLU A 807 -12.28 36.42 -7.92
CA GLU A 807 -12.56 37.34 -9.04
C GLU A 807 -13.01 36.58 -10.29
N LEU A 808 -12.37 35.45 -10.64
CA LEU A 808 -12.81 34.57 -11.73
C LEU A 808 -14.27 34.13 -11.53
N LEU A 809 -14.61 33.67 -10.32
CA LEU A 809 -15.97 33.26 -9.98
C LEU A 809 -16.96 34.43 -10.13
N ARG A 810 -16.60 35.64 -9.67
CA ARG A 810 -17.40 36.86 -9.84
C ARG A 810 -17.62 37.24 -11.31
N VAL A 811 -16.57 37.29 -12.12
CA VAL A 811 -16.64 37.62 -13.56
C VAL A 811 -17.55 36.63 -14.30
N VAL A 812 -17.47 35.34 -13.98
CA VAL A 812 -18.35 34.31 -14.57
C VAL A 812 -19.81 34.47 -14.11
N MET A 813 -20.06 34.85 -12.85
CA MET A 813 -21.42 35.15 -12.37
C MET A 813 -21.99 36.42 -13.01
N GLY A 814 -21.19 37.49 -13.15
CA GLY A 814 -21.57 38.73 -13.82
C GLY A 814 -21.96 38.50 -15.28
N ARG A 815 -21.14 37.75 -16.04
CA ARG A 815 -21.45 37.35 -17.43
C ARG A 815 -22.73 36.50 -17.57
N LYS A 816 -23.21 35.87 -16.50
CA LYS A 816 -24.45 35.07 -16.49
C LYS A 816 -25.69 35.88 -16.05
N LEU A 817 -25.52 36.88 -15.19
CA LEU A 817 -26.61 37.62 -14.55
C LEU A 817 -26.81 39.04 -15.12
N GLY A 818 -25.79 39.62 -15.75
CA GLY A 818 -25.85 40.92 -16.44
C GLY A 818 -25.87 42.15 -15.53
N ASP A 819 -25.66 41.97 -14.23
CA ASP A 819 -25.88 42.98 -13.18
C ASP A 819 -25.00 42.62 -11.97
N ALA A 820 -24.01 43.46 -11.63
CA ALA A 820 -23.02 43.18 -10.58
C ALA A 820 -23.63 43.22 -9.17
N SER A 821 -24.50 44.20 -8.90
CA SER A 821 -25.30 44.27 -7.67
C SER A 821 -26.15 43.01 -7.42
N ARG A 822 -26.63 42.31 -8.48
CA ARG A 822 -27.26 40.98 -8.34
C ARG A 822 -26.29 39.84 -8.03
N VAL A 823 -25.03 39.93 -8.44
CA VAL A 823 -23.99 38.95 -8.10
C VAL A 823 -23.69 39.01 -6.60
N GLU A 824 -23.38 40.19 -6.07
CA GLU A 824 -23.10 40.34 -4.63
C GLU A 824 -24.33 40.07 -3.77
N MET A 825 -25.55 40.39 -4.22
CA MET A 825 -26.78 39.99 -3.52
C MET A 825 -26.95 38.45 -3.45
N GLN A 826 -26.57 37.71 -4.50
CA GLN A 826 -26.56 36.24 -4.45
C GLN A 826 -25.43 35.68 -3.60
N ILE A 827 -24.25 36.30 -3.60
CA ILE A 827 -23.13 35.93 -2.72
C ILE A 827 -23.54 36.14 -1.26
N ALA A 828 -24.17 37.27 -0.91
CA ALA A 828 -24.64 37.58 0.43
C ALA A 828 -25.73 36.59 0.90
N ALA A 829 -26.74 36.29 0.08
CA ALA A 829 -27.76 35.30 0.43
C ALA A 829 -27.16 33.90 0.69
N VAL A 830 -26.11 33.52 -0.05
CA VAL A 830 -25.41 32.24 0.14
C VAL A 830 -24.42 32.29 1.31
N ALA A 831 -23.85 33.46 1.63
CA ALA A 831 -23.14 33.69 2.87
C ALA A 831 -24.07 33.42 4.07
N ASP A 832 -25.30 33.95 4.05
CA ASP A 832 -26.29 33.72 5.11
C ASP A 832 -26.71 32.25 5.20
N GLU A 833 -27.01 31.58 4.07
CA GLU A 833 -27.31 30.14 4.02
C GLU A 833 -26.22 29.25 4.64
N LEU A 834 -24.94 29.65 4.50
CA LEU A 834 -23.78 28.89 4.98
C LEU A 834 -23.32 29.30 6.39
N GLY A 835 -23.84 30.40 6.94
CA GLY A 835 -23.40 30.95 8.23
C GLY A 835 -22.12 31.81 8.16
N ALA A 836 -21.84 32.41 7.00
CA ALA A 836 -20.68 33.28 6.73
C ALA A 836 -20.95 34.77 7.00
N THR A 837 -22.01 35.10 7.75
CA THR A 837 -22.45 36.48 8.03
C THR A 837 -21.30 37.37 8.54
N GLY A 838 -20.92 38.39 7.76
CA GLY A 838 -19.86 39.34 8.13
C GLY A 838 -18.43 38.89 7.81
N LEU A 839 -18.23 37.78 7.09
CA LEU A 839 -16.92 37.34 6.61
C LEU A 839 -16.50 38.16 5.37
N ASN A 840 -15.23 38.55 5.28
CA ASN A 840 -14.73 39.31 4.13
C ASN A 840 -14.50 38.39 2.91
N LEU A 841 -15.31 38.58 1.87
CA LEU A 841 -15.33 37.78 0.64
C LEU A 841 -14.56 38.46 -0.52
N GLY A 842 -13.72 39.46 -0.25
CA GLY A 842 -13.04 40.28 -1.27
C GLY A 842 -13.86 41.51 -1.72
N SER A 843 -13.26 42.33 -2.59
CA SER A 843 -13.89 43.53 -3.17
C SER A 843 -15.04 43.22 -4.13
N SER A 844 -15.89 44.22 -4.38
CA SER A 844 -16.93 44.14 -5.41
C SER A 844 -16.29 44.23 -6.80
N VAL A 845 -17.00 43.71 -7.82
CA VAL A 845 -16.64 43.99 -9.23
C VAL A 845 -16.71 45.49 -9.52
N GLU A 846 -17.68 46.19 -8.91
CA GLU A 846 -17.92 47.62 -9.09
C GLU A 846 -16.76 48.50 -8.56
N ASP A 847 -15.89 48.00 -7.68
CA ASP A 847 -14.69 48.70 -7.19
C ASP A 847 -13.53 48.68 -8.24
N ASP A 848 -13.50 47.68 -9.11
CA ASP A 848 -12.46 47.46 -10.14
C ASP A 848 -12.93 47.90 -11.55
N ASP A 849 -14.19 48.31 -11.72
CA ASP A 849 -14.75 48.84 -12.98
C ASP A 849 -14.22 50.24 -13.36
N GLY A 850 -13.58 50.95 -12.42
CA GLY A 850 -12.91 52.23 -12.66
C GLY A 850 -11.72 52.18 -13.64
N LEU A 851 -11.37 50.99 -14.13
CA LEU A 851 -10.33 50.71 -15.12
C LEU A 851 -10.84 49.93 -16.35
N LEU A 852 -12.16 49.90 -16.59
CA LEU A 852 -12.77 49.33 -17.81
C LEU A 852 -13.09 50.40 -18.87
N GLN A 853 -12.07 51.16 -19.30
CA GLN A 853 -12.08 52.01 -20.51
C GLN A 853 -10.83 51.76 -21.35
#